data_AF-A0AAV3V438-F1
#
_entry.id   AF-A0AAV3V438-F1
#
_cell.length_a   1.000
_cell.length_b   1.000
_cell.length_c   1.000
_cell.angle_alpha   90.00
_cell.angle_beta   90.00
_cell.angle_gamma   90.00
#
_symmetry.space_group_name_H-M   'P 1'
#
loop_
_entity.id
_entity.type
_entity.pdbx_description
1 polymer ?
#
loop_
_entity_poly.entity_id
_entity_poly.type
_entity_poly.pdbx_seq_one_letter_code
_entity_poly.pdbx_strand_id
1 'polypeptide(L)'
;MRAFSIFVSALSLLMLSACTDSSSVKFTPKAGEKRDYRTAQTVEITTDKGRDEQFSSKNYSTIEVTEIKGDTVKLHIKPGRIEASMGTYDFRSSVPDEMPEAMLDAQAAGIDMTINLETGKLLEVDASGESLKQQLKQILGDKVDNLFEQAGQPNLPIAITPEKDWQTQGTLSGVPDVSLSVTKVDDSRVWVTYQGGTEGHRLAGLAILDRKTGWLEKQVQTSELEQTVKGKTIHIRGTQVTALVSDNEENYIPDIHAKWANHWIDLEGGKSPDEIVAITDPKNIFFEPNGLLTKDDDTLSLSLNHAAAKKVRVGDIEIFAARAFDFAGNEIDTPMHTTPTYTRHLAQDNRQTTEADLQLTSSGVLIDTIEQIAKVTAKVAWYPDETFTLRLALDDKLTAHYAKNGVEIDFKPTEQDDIYEVSFNGRPRDSLVTRLGEGQPYQVQFRANPAAPKWLDAQESNLRYIASPDPEAHRVLIKTDTPPSHVDVVVLRSASEAEVVREVTFLSERAQRFDPNVQPQTRYLFDSDQPANPIPAVKPQGVERGQVIFPLGAEQAKTCQASLSPEAQEAGRSLVFARSQTPENFTHPVALKLQTEDGVREYFYQLGERDIRLHCDTTRTWQPANIALNEKTPWVIPLASLNKDKRLSTVGDLLSQYRFLDEKKRILSLTTLKENAELAPQTPLDDVTFPDGSLRIAGAPASVQVISVTPTPIDQSFSVTFPELPTESAE
;
A
#
# COMPACT_ATOMS: atom_id res chain seq x y z
N MET A 1 30.70 10.21 14.60
CA MET A 1 29.58 10.99 14.06
C MET A 1 28.58 10.06 13.39
N ARG A 2 28.87 9.39 12.27
CA ARG A 2 27.96 8.36 11.71
C ARG A 2 27.51 7.27 12.70
N ALA A 3 28.43 6.67 13.46
CA ALA A 3 28.10 5.71 14.53
C ALA A 3 27.42 6.35 15.77
N PHE A 4 27.51 7.68 15.93
CA PHE A 4 26.91 8.42 17.04
C PHE A 4 25.44 8.75 16.76
N SER A 5 25.12 9.15 15.52
CA SER A 5 23.74 9.42 15.09
C SER A 5 22.89 8.14 15.01
N ILE A 6 23.51 7.02 14.61
CA ILE A 6 22.89 5.70 14.63
C ILE A 6 22.60 5.21 16.07
N PHE A 7 23.40 5.66 17.04
CA PHE A 7 23.29 5.27 18.46
C PHE A 7 22.15 5.99 19.19
N VAL A 8 21.91 7.26 18.88
CA VAL A 8 20.79 8.06 19.46
C VAL A 8 19.43 7.42 19.13
N SER A 9 19.37 6.55 18.13
CA SER A 9 18.16 5.91 17.60
C SER A 9 17.85 4.55 18.19
N ALA A 10 18.86 3.89 18.73
CA ALA A 10 18.68 2.67 19.50
C ALA A 10 18.32 2.96 20.96
N LEU A 11 18.60 4.17 21.46
CA LEU A 11 18.47 4.52 22.88
C LEU A 11 17.30 5.45 23.23
N SER A 12 16.49 5.89 22.27
CA SER A 12 15.36 6.81 22.52
C SER A 12 14.13 6.13 23.13
N LEU A 13 14.19 4.82 23.38
CA LEU A 13 13.13 4.10 24.07
C LEU A 13 13.15 4.51 25.54
N LEU A 14 12.02 5.03 26.06
CA LEU A 14 11.38 4.69 27.35
C LEU A 14 10.79 5.87 28.12
N MET A 15 9.50 5.76 28.39
CA MET A 15 8.76 6.49 29.42
C MET A 15 8.12 5.45 30.33
N LEU A 16 8.43 5.48 31.62
CA LEU A 16 7.72 4.70 32.65
C LEU A 16 7.52 5.57 33.89
N SER A 17 6.29 5.62 34.39
CA SER A 17 5.86 6.48 35.49
C SER A 17 6.05 5.82 36.85
N ALA A 18 7.10 6.13 37.60
CA ALA A 18 7.31 5.53 38.92
C ALA A 18 7.50 6.59 40.00
N CYS A 19 6.51 6.70 40.90
CA CYS A 19 6.63 7.17 42.28
C CYS A 19 5.36 6.84 43.09
N THR A 20 5.54 6.62 44.39
CA THR A 20 4.56 6.04 45.33
C THR A 20 3.85 7.07 46.20
N ASP A 21 2.54 7.29 45.94
CA ASP A 21 1.54 7.69 46.94
C ASP A 21 0.15 7.17 46.52
N SER A 22 -0.82 7.02 47.43
CA SER A 22 -2.11 6.35 47.12
C SER A 22 -2.99 7.09 46.10
N SER A 23 -2.64 8.32 45.72
CA SER A 23 -3.38 9.17 44.79
C SER A 23 -2.69 9.37 43.44
N SER A 24 -1.54 8.74 43.15
CA SER A 24 -0.83 8.90 41.87
C SER A 24 -1.13 7.80 40.84
N VAL A 25 -0.98 8.10 39.55
CA VAL A 25 -0.81 7.10 38.47
C VAL A 25 0.49 6.35 38.77
N LYS A 26 0.39 5.03 38.90
CA LYS A 26 1.52 4.16 39.25
C LYS A 26 1.82 3.21 38.11
N PHE A 27 3.09 3.13 37.72
CA PHE A 27 3.55 2.02 36.90
C PHE A 27 3.42 0.71 37.68
N THR A 28 2.45 -0.10 37.30
CA THR A 28 2.08 -1.36 37.95
C THR A 28 2.05 -2.50 36.93
N PRO A 29 3.22 -2.82 36.33
CA PRO A 29 3.32 -3.89 35.35
C PRO A 29 3.03 -5.26 35.97
N LYS A 30 2.71 -6.23 35.14
CA LYS A 30 2.64 -7.64 35.53
C LYS A 30 3.84 -8.41 34.99
N ALA A 31 4.35 -9.36 35.75
CA ALA A 31 5.37 -10.28 35.24
C ALA A 31 4.84 -11.04 34.00
N GLY A 32 5.65 -11.10 32.95
CA GLY A 32 5.29 -11.64 31.64
C GLY A 32 4.43 -10.73 30.76
N GLU A 33 4.10 -9.50 31.21
CA GLU A 33 3.40 -8.52 30.38
C GLU A 33 4.29 -8.05 29.23
N LYS A 34 3.70 -7.93 28.04
CA LYS A 34 4.37 -7.46 26.82
C LYS A 34 3.62 -6.27 26.24
N ARG A 35 4.36 -5.26 25.79
CA ARG A 35 3.82 -4.09 25.10
C ARG A 35 4.68 -3.80 23.89
N ASP A 36 4.03 -3.70 22.74
CA ASP A 36 4.70 -3.32 21.50
C ASP A 36 4.60 -1.81 21.31
N TYR A 37 5.71 -1.18 20.96
CA TYR A 37 5.81 0.25 20.73
C TYR A 37 6.40 0.52 19.36
N ARG A 38 5.88 1.56 18.72
CA ARG A 38 6.49 2.21 17.57
C ARG A 38 7.09 3.53 18.02
N THR A 39 8.32 3.76 17.60
CA THR A 39 9.00 5.04 17.81
C THR A 39 9.43 5.59 16.47
N ALA A 40 9.26 6.88 16.26
CA ALA A 40 10.02 7.57 15.23
C ALA A 40 10.55 8.89 15.73
N GLN A 41 11.66 9.29 15.14
CA GLN A 41 12.43 10.41 15.63
C GLN A 41 13.22 11.05 14.51
N THR A 42 13.50 12.34 14.70
CA THR A 42 14.54 13.04 13.97
C THR A 42 15.49 13.69 14.95
N VAL A 43 16.75 13.75 14.54
CA VAL A 43 17.84 14.36 15.30
C VAL A 43 18.63 15.22 14.34
N GLU A 44 18.71 16.50 14.66
CA GLU A 44 19.56 17.47 13.98
C GLU A 44 20.78 17.75 14.86
N ILE A 45 21.96 17.67 14.25
CA ILE A 45 23.23 17.92 14.91
C ILE A 45 23.93 19.07 14.17
N THR A 46 24.02 20.21 14.83
CA THR A 46 24.73 21.39 14.34
C THR A 46 26.03 21.58 15.12
N THR A 47 27.09 21.97 14.41
CA THR A 47 28.39 22.27 15.01
C THR A 47 28.80 23.72 14.76
N ASP A 48 29.65 24.25 15.63
CA ASP A 48 30.29 25.58 15.51
C ASP A 48 31.01 25.84 14.16
N LYS A 49 31.28 24.80 13.37
CA LYS A 49 31.87 24.89 12.02
C LYS A 49 30.86 24.89 10.87
N GLY A 50 29.56 24.99 11.16
CA GLY A 50 28.48 25.03 10.16
C GLY A 50 28.22 23.68 9.46
N ARG A 51 28.61 22.55 10.08
CA ARG A 51 28.19 21.22 9.62
C ARG A 51 26.89 20.87 10.31
N ASP A 52 25.86 20.65 9.50
CA ASP A 52 24.55 20.14 9.91
C ASP A 52 24.42 18.68 9.44
N GLU A 53 24.16 17.78 10.37
CA GLU A 53 23.77 16.40 10.07
C GLU A 53 22.34 16.18 10.55
N GLN A 54 21.52 15.60 9.69
CA GLN A 54 20.16 15.18 10.04
C GLN A 54 20.10 13.66 10.02
N PHE A 55 19.44 13.13 11.03
CA PHE A 55 19.15 11.72 11.19
C PHE A 55 17.65 11.55 11.38
N SER A 56 17.06 10.54 10.74
CA SER A 56 15.69 10.11 11.01
C SER A 56 15.63 8.61 11.19
N SER A 57 14.74 8.13 12.06
CA SER A 57 14.48 6.70 12.17
C SER A 57 13.06 6.40 12.58
N LYS A 58 12.60 5.22 12.18
CA LYS A 58 11.40 4.55 12.65
C LYS A 58 11.82 3.18 13.19
N ASN A 59 11.31 2.79 14.35
CA ASN A 59 11.57 1.47 14.91
C ASN A 59 10.33 0.91 15.60
N TYR A 60 10.24 -0.42 15.59
CA TYR A 60 9.38 -1.18 16.46
C TYR A 60 10.17 -1.73 17.63
N SER A 61 9.52 -1.96 18.76
CA SER A 61 10.11 -2.60 19.92
C SER A 61 9.05 -3.31 20.73
N THR A 62 9.39 -4.47 21.29
CA THR A 62 8.57 -5.16 22.29
C THR A 62 9.23 -4.97 23.65
N ILE A 63 8.51 -4.40 24.61
CA ILE A 63 8.93 -4.33 26.00
C ILE A 63 8.27 -5.48 26.75
N GLU A 64 9.09 -6.39 27.27
CA GLU A 64 8.66 -7.53 28.09
C GLU A 64 9.06 -7.33 29.56
N VAL A 65 8.12 -7.51 30.47
CA VAL A 65 8.38 -7.50 31.91
C VAL A 65 8.89 -8.88 32.31
N THR A 66 10.21 -9.04 32.37
CA THR A 66 10.83 -10.35 32.63
C THR A 66 10.77 -10.74 34.11
N GLU A 67 10.82 -9.76 35.03
CA GLU A 67 10.86 -10.03 36.47
C GLU A 67 10.35 -8.84 37.29
N ILE A 68 9.66 -9.12 38.40
CA ILE A 68 9.30 -8.13 39.43
C ILE A 68 9.76 -8.69 40.79
N LYS A 69 10.63 -7.97 41.50
CA LYS A 69 11.19 -8.36 42.80
C LYS A 69 11.20 -7.18 43.77
N GLY A 70 10.33 -7.22 44.78
CA GLY A 70 10.17 -6.11 45.71
C GLY A 70 9.84 -4.83 44.95
N ASP A 71 10.63 -3.78 45.17
CA ASP A 71 10.48 -2.47 44.53
C ASP A 71 11.29 -2.35 43.23
N THR A 72 11.63 -3.48 42.59
CA THR A 72 12.38 -3.49 41.32
C THR A 72 11.62 -4.24 40.24
N VAL A 73 11.66 -3.70 39.04
CA VAL A 73 11.15 -4.34 37.82
C VAL A 73 12.30 -4.49 36.83
N LYS A 74 12.39 -5.66 36.19
CA LYS A 74 13.26 -5.89 35.05
C LYS A 74 12.45 -5.96 33.77
N LEU A 75 12.99 -5.30 32.77
CA LEU A 75 12.40 -5.19 31.45
C LEU A 75 13.41 -5.69 30.42
N HIS A 76 12.95 -6.48 29.47
CA HIS A 76 13.69 -6.82 28.27
C HIS A 76 13.04 -6.11 27.08
N ILE A 77 13.80 -5.26 26.41
CA ILE A 77 13.38 -4.61 25.18
C ILE A 77 13.95 -5.40 24.02
N LYS A 78 13.07 -5.91 23.17
CA LYS A 78 13.43 -6.54 21.91
C LYS A 78 13.14 -5.57 20.77
N PRO A 79 14.16 -4.97 20.14
CA PRO A 79 13.95 -4.17 18.94
C PRO A 79 13.36 -5.03 17.81
N GLY A 80 12.30 -4.53 17.20
CA GLY A 80 11.67 -5.05 16.00
C GLY A 80 12.23 -4.41 14.74
N ARG A 81 11.47 -4.32 13.65
CA ARG A 81 11.89 -3.68 12.39
C ARG A 81 12.40 -2.24 12.61
N ILE A 82 13.53 -1.90 11.99
CA ILE A 82 14.16 -0.57 12.04
C ILE A 82 14.32 -0.02 10.62
N GLU A 83 13.99 1.25 10.44
CA GLU A 83 14.25 2.04 9.24
C GLU A 83 14.96 3.32 9.66
N ALA A 84 16.03 3.70 8.98
CA ALA A 84 16.74 4.93 9.30
C ALA A 84 17.36 5.58 8.08
N SER A 85 17.46 6.90 8.13
CA SER A 85 18.12 7.76 7.14
C SER A 85 19.13 8.66 7.83
N MET A 86 20.32 8.76 7.24
CA MET A 86 21.43 9.59 7.73
C MET A 86 22.13 10.26 6.56
N GLY A 87 21.66 11.45 6.19
CA GLY A 87 22.17 12.20 5.05
C GLY A 87 21.92 11.48 3.73
N THR A 88 22.93 10.77 3.20
CA THR A 88 22.83 10.02 1.93
C THR A 88 22.80 8.51 2.13
N TYR A 89 22.66 8.04 3.37
CA TYR A 89 22.69 6.62 3.70
C TYR A 89 21.38 6.25 4.39
N ASP A 90 20.62 5.39 3.74
CA ASP A 90 19.38 4.82 4.24
C ASP A 90 19.59 3.33 4.47
N PHE A 91 19.00 2.78 5.53
CA PHE A 91 19.01 1.35 5.77
C PHE A 91 17.72 0.86 6.41
N ARG A 92 17.35 -0.38 6.10
CA ARG A 92 16.22 -1.09 6.69
C ARG A 92 16.70 -2.44 7.22
N SER A 93 16.26 -2.81 8.43
CA SER A 93 16.62 -4.11 9.00
C SER A 93 15.94 -5.29 8.29
N SER A 94 14.84 -5.01 7.58
CA SER A 94 14.02 -5.97 6.83
C SER A 94 14.66 -6.44 5.52
N VAL A 95 15.64 -5.70 5.00
CA VAL A 95 16.29 -5.95 3.71
C VAL A 95 17.70 -6.50 3.93
N PRO A 96 18.11 -7.57 3.21
CA PRO A 96 19.47 -8.11 3.31
C PRO A 96 20.54 -7.05 3.02
N ASP A 97 21.66 -7.14 3.74
CA ASP A 97 22.88 -6.35 3.53
C ASP A 97 22.75 -4.81 3.65
N GLU A 98 21.56 -4.26 3.88
CA GLU A 98 21.38 -2.81 4.13
C GLU A 98 21.87 -2.42 5.54
N MET A 99 21.73 -3.33 6.52
CA MET A 99 22.13 -3.11 7.91
C MET A 99 23.38 -3.93 8.27
N PRO A 100 24.40 -3.33 8.91
CA PRO A 100 25.60 -4.07 9.33
C PRO A 100 25.29 -5.24 10.28
N GLU A 101 25.97 -6.37 10.11
CA GLU A 101 25.78 -7.60 10.90
C GLU A 101 25.88 -7.36 12.42
N ALA A 102 26.87 -6.57 12.88
CA ALA A 102 26.99 -6.22 14.29
C ALA A 102 25.76 -5.47 14.86
N MET A 103 25.01 -4.76 14.02
CA MET A 103 23.77 -4.11 14.43
C MET A 103 22.59 -5.08 14.41
N LEU A 104 22.54 -6.02 13.46
CA LEU A 104 21.56 -7.11 13.46
C LEU A 104 21.72 -7.98 14.71
N ASP A 105 22.97 -8.27 15.10
CA ASP A 105 23.27 -9.00 16.34
C ASP A 105 22.80 -8.22 17.58
N ALA A 106 23.07 -6.92 17.64
CA ALA A 106 22.60 -6.07 18.76
C ALA A 106 21.07 -5.98 18.80
N GLN A 107 20.41 -5.90 17.64
CA GLN A 107 18.95 -5.91 17.51
C GLN A 107 18.37 -7.25 18.01
N ALA A 108 18.97 -8.37 17.61
CA ALA A 108 18.55 -9.70 18.02
C ALA A 108 18.76 -9.95 19.53
N ALA A 109 19.82 -9.37 20.10
CA ALA A 109 20.18 -9.55 21.51
C ALA A 109 19.31 -8.69 22.47
N GLY A 110 18.82 -7.53 22.02
CA GLY A 110 17.94 -6.66 22.80
C GLY A 110 18.65 -5.82 23.87
N ILE A 111 17.87 -5.29 24.82
CA ILE A 111 18.35 -4.46 25.93
C ILE A 111 17.63 -4.88 27.21
N ASP A 112 18.39 -5.22 28.25
CA ASP A 112 17.86 -5.48 29.58
C ASP A 112 18.01 -4.25 30.48
N MET A 113 16.99 -4.00 31.29
CA MET A 113 16.97 -2.85 32.19
C MET A 113 16.35 -3.20 33.53
N THR A 114 16.83 -2.54 34.57
CA THR A 114 16.27 -2.63 35.91
C THR A 114 15.85 -1.24 36.39
N ILE A 115 14.60 -1.12 36.84
CA ILE A 115 14.01 0.14 37.32
C ILE A 115 13.56 -0.06 38.78
N ASN A 116 13.80 0.94 39.61
CA ASN A 116 13.21 1.01 40.95
C ASN A 116 11.80 1.61 40.87
N LEU A 117 10.78 0.86 41.28
CA LEU A 117 9.36 1.23 41.21
C LEU A 117 8.98 2.36 42.18
N GLU A 118 9.69 2.52 43.30
CA GLU A 118 9.42 3.59 44.28
C GLU A 118 9.91 4.95 43.82
N THR A 119 11.09 4.99 43.21
CA THR A 119 11.78 6.24 42.85
C THR A 119 11.76 6.54 41.35
N GLY A 120 11.34 5.58 40.55
CA GLY A 120 11.41 5.61 39.09
C GLY A 120 12.82 5.66 38.51
N LYS A 121 13.85 5.48 39.34
CA LYS A 121 15.24 5.52 38.88
C LYS A 121 15.58 4.24 38.14
N LEU A 122 16.20 4.42 36.97
CA LEU A 122 16.97 3.37 36.32
C LEU A 122 18.15 2.96 37.22
N LEU A 123 18.23 1.67 37.54
CA LEU A 123 19.30 1.10 38.36
C LEU A 123 20.41 0.50 37.53
N GLU A 124 20.06 -0.16 36.42
CA GLU A 124 20.99 -0.89 35.56
C GLU A 124 20.47 -0.96 34.13
N VAL A 125 21.37 -0.84 33.15
CA VAL A 125 21.12 -1.09 31.73
C VAL A 125 22.21 -2.02 31.23
N ASP A 126 21.80 -3.18 30.73
CA ASP A 126 22.67 -4.10 30.03
C ASP A 126 22.23 -4.16 28.56
N ALA A 127 22.99 -3.48 27.70
CA ALA A 127 22.82 -3.63 26.26
C ALA A 127 23.65 -4.85 25.84
N SER A 128 22.98 -5.93 25.48
CA SER A 128 23.59 -7.24 25.17
C SER A 128 24.46 -7.25 23.90
N GLY A 129 24.67 -6.09 23.27
CA GLY A 129 25.70 -5.85 22.26
C GLY A 129 27.02 -5.34 22.87
N GLU A 130 27.75 -6.17 23.61
CA GLU A 130 29.10 -5.81 24.12
C GLU A 130 30.04 -5.34 22.98
N SER A 131 29.88 -5.91 21.79
CA SER A 131 30.63 -5.53 20.58
C SER A 131 30.37 -4.08 20.17
N LEU A 132 29.11 -3.63 20.15
CA LEU A 132 28.73 -2.26 19.82
C LEU A 132 29.19 -1.29 20.91
N LYS A 133 28.98 -1.62 22.20
CA LYS A 133 29.45 -0.80 23.33
C LYS A 133 30.97 -0.62 23.32
N GLN A 134 31.73 -1.68 23.03
CA GLN A 134 33.18 -1.62 22.89
C GLN A 134 33.62 -0.80 21.67
N GLN A 135 32.99 -0.98 20.51
CA GLN A 135 33.26 -0.18 19.32
C GLN A 135 32.98 1.32 19.57
N LEU A 136 31.90 1.64 20.27
CA LEU A 136 31.56 3.02 20.64
C LEU A 136 32.54 3.61 21.66
N LYS A 137 32.95 2.85 22.68
CA LYS A 137 33.99 3.26 23.63
C LYS A 137 35.30 3.58 22.93
N GLN A 138 35.66 2.84 21.87
CA GLN A 138 36.85 3.16 21.06
C GLN A 138 36.74 4.49 20.31
N ILE A 139 35.53 4.91 19.93
CA ILE A 139 35.29 6.14 19.16
C ILE A 139 35.08 7.37 20.07
N LEU A 140 34.35 7.19 21.17
CA LEU A 140 33.80 8.27 22.01
C LEU A 140 34.42 8.31 23.42
N GLY A 141 35.21 7.30 23.81
CA GLY A 141 35.82 7.16 25.13
C GLY A 141 34.81 6.80 26.22
N ASP A 142 35.19 6.96 27.49
CA ASP A 142 34.38 6.58 28.65
C ASP A 142 33.07 7.37 28.80
N LYS A 143 32.91 8.47 28.05
CA LYS A 143 31.66 9.26 28.00
C LYS A 143 30.47 8.48 27.41
N VAL A 144 30.73 7.35 26.78
CA VAL A 144 29.71 6.42 26.28
C VAL A 144 28.87 5.87 27.42
N ASP A 145 29.46 5.57 28.57
CA ASP A 145 28.70 5.04 29.71
C ASP A 145 27.69 6.07 30.23
N ASN A 146 28.06 7.36 30.28
CA ASN A 146 27.12 8.44 30.63
C ASN A 146 26.00 8.62 29.59
N LEU A 147 26.25 8.34 28.30
CA LEU A 147 25.23 8.42 27.26
C LEU A 147 24.25 7.24 27.35
N PHE A 148 24.76 6.04 27.62
CA PHE A 148 23.91 4.87 27.93
C PHE A 148 23.08 5.09 29.20
N GLU A 149 23.67 5.68 30.24
CA GLU A 149 22.97 6.03 31.48
C GLU A 149 21.93 7.13 31.26
N GLN A 150 22.18 8.14 30.43
CA GLN A 150 21.26 9.24 30.18
C GLN A 150 20.10 8.85 29.28
N ALA A 151 20.35 8.07 28.22
CA ALA A 151 19.30 7.72 27.28
C ALA A 151 18.53 6.45 27.69
N GLY A 152 19.07 5.62 28.60
CA GLY A 152 18.31 4.54 29.25
C GLY A 152 17.38 5.01 30.37
N GLN A 153 17.40 6.28 30.78
CA GLN A 153 16.53 6.72 31.88
C GLN A 153 15.07 6.75 31.45
N PRO A 154 14.14 6.13 32.20
CA PRO A 154 12.72 6.29 31.94
C PRO A 154 12.36 7.76 32.12
N ASN A 155 11.80 8.36 31.07
CA ASN A 155 11.65 9.80 30.98
C ASN A 155 10.51 10.38 31.84
N LEU A 156 9.90 9.66 32.80
CA LEU A 156 8.91 10.20 33.76
C LEU A 156 9.01 9.54 35.16
N PRO A 157 10.10 9.72 35.93
CA PRO A 157 10.23 9.13 37.26
C PRO A 157 9.41 9.90 38.34
N ILE A 158 8.31 10.53 37.97
CA ILE A 158 7.57 11.48 38.83
C ILE A 158 6.13 10.99 39.01
N ALA A 159 5.67 10.95 40.27
CA ALA A 159 4.30 10.54 40.61
C ALA A 159 3.34 11.59 40.06
N ILE A 160 2.37 11.15 39.25
CA ILE A 160 1.37 12.04 38.66
C ILE A 160 0.07 11.85 39.40
N THR A 161 -0.44 12.88 40.07
CA THR A 161 -1.81 12.83 40.60
C THR A 161 -2.78 13.02 39.41
N PRO A 162 -3.71 12.08 39.15
CA PRO A 162 -4.63 12.14 38.02
C PRO A 162 -5.78 13.10 38.34
N GLU A 163 -5.44 14.39 38.49
CA GLU A 163 -6.37 15.48 38.71
C GLU A 163 -6.09 16.58 37.68
N LYS A 164 -7.14 17.05 36.99
CA LYS A 164 -6.99 18.13 36.02
C LYS A 164 -6.36 19.36 36.68
N ASP A 165 -5.44 20.00 35.98
CA ASP A 165 -4.68 21.17 36.41
C ASP A 165 -3.71 20.89 37.58
N TRP A 166 -3.50 19.64 37.99
CA TRP A 166 -2.43 19.27 38.92
C TRP A 166 -1.07 19.58 38.28
N GLN A 167 -0.13 20.09 39.07
CA GLN A 167 1.21 20.47 38.60
C GLN A 167 2.31 20.03 39.58
N THR A 168 3.49 19.77 39.03
CA THR A 168 4.71 19.56 39.80
C THR A 168 5.92 20.05 39.01
N GLN A 169 7.08 20.12 39.66
CA GLN A 169 8.35 20.46 39.02
C GLN A 169 9.41 19.44 39.42
N GLY A 170 10.24 19.03 38.46
CA GLY A 170 11.27 18.03 38.68
C GLY A 170 12.38 18.07 37.64
N THR A 171 13.21 17.04 37.67
CA THR A 171 14.22 16.80 36.62
C THR A 171 13.73 15.69 35.71
N LEU A 172 13.77 15.92 34.41
CA LEU A 172 13.32 14.96 33.40
C LEU A 172 14.42 14.78 32.35
N SER A 173 14.81 13.55 32.03
CA SER A 173 15.87 13.28 31.04
C SER A 173 17.18 14.06 31.28
N GLY A 174 17.53 14.32 32.54
CA GLY A 174 18.67 15.15 32.92
C GLY A 174 18.46 16.68 32.85
N VAL A 175 17.33 17.15 32.31
CA VAL A 175 16.96 18.57 32.27
C VAL A 175 16.30 18.98 33.60
N PRO A 176 16.90 19.92 34.36
CA PRO A 176 16.30 20.42 35.60
C PRO A 176 15.13 21.37 35.32
N ASP A 177 14.38 21.69 36.37
CA ASP A 177 13.30 22.69 36.33
C ASP A 177 12.21 22.44 35.30
N VAL A 178 11.91 21.17 35.03
CA VAL A 178 10.81 20.76 34.16
C VAL A 178 9.51 20.82 34.94
N SER A 179 8.60 21.68 34.49
CA SER A 179 7.23 21.74 34.97
C SER A 179 6.40 20.67 34.28
N LEU A 180 5.63 19.91 35.03
CA LEU A 180 4.67 18.93 34.54
C LEU A 180 3.27 19.34 34.99
N SER A 181 2.28 19.16 34.11
CA SER A 181 0.88 19.41 34.46
C SER A 181 -0.07 18.43 33.80
N VAL A 182 -1.10 18.02 34.52
CA VAL A 182 -2.17 17.16 34.00
C VAL A 182 -3.23 18.02 33.31
N THR A 183 -3.46 17.77 32.02
CA THR A 183 -4.37 18.58 31.19
C THR A 183 -5.77 17.99 31.09
N LYS A 184 -5.88 16.66 31.15
CA LYS A 184 -7.14 15.91 31.08
C LYS A 184 -6.98 14.58 31.81
N VAL A 185 -8.09 14.11 32.38
CA VAL A 185 -8.20 12.82 33.03
C VAL A 185 -9.56 12.25 32.65
N ASP A 186 -9.57 11.00 32.19
CA ASP A 186 -10.81 10.23 32.06
C ASP A 186 -10.73 8.91 32.86
N ASP A 187 -11.66 8.01 32.60
CA ASP A 187 -11.75 6.73 33.31
C ASP A 187 -10.56 5.80 33.02
N SER A 188 -9.94 5.95 31.84
CA SER A 188 -8.87 5.08 31.31
C SER A 188 -7.50 5.74 31.21
N ARG A 189 -7.44 7.06 31.03
CA ARG A 189 -6.24 7.78 30.58
C ARG A 189 -5.98 9.05 31.37
N VAL A 190 -4.71 9.44 31.39
CA VAL A 190 -4.23 10.71 31.94
C VAL A 190 -3.33 11.38 30.91
N TRP A 191 -3.65 12.64 30.59
CA TRP A 191 -2.86 13.47 29.68
C TRP A 191 -1.97 14.40 30.48
N VAL A 192 -0.68 14.38 30.16
CA VAL A 192 0.34 15.18 30.82
C VAL A 192 1.06 16.02 29.79
N THR A 193 1.25 17.30 30.08
CA THR A 193 2.20 18.16 29.36
C THR A 193 3.38 18.45 30.27
N TYR A 194 4.56 18.57 29.68
CA TYR A 194 5.77 18.89 30.43
C TYR A 194 6.68 19.78 29.61
N GLN A 195 7.35 20.72 30.27
CA GLN A 195 8.30 21.64 29.65
C GLN A 195 9.25 22.24 30.69
N GLY A 196 10.49 22.50 30.30
CA GLY A 196 11.43 23.27 31.13
C GLY A 196 12.86 23.19 30.64
N GLY A 197 13.78 23.59 31.50
CA GLY A 197 15.20 23.77 31.18
C GLY A 197 15.53 25.15 30.60
N THR A 198 16.78 25.28 30.15
CA THR A 198 17.36 26.52 29.62
C THR A 198 17.74 26.34 28.15
N GLU A 199 18.03 27.43 27.44
CA GLU A 199 18.58 27.35 26.09
C GLU A 199 19.83 26.45 26.06
N GLY A 200 19.96 25.60 25.04
CA GLY A 200 20.98 24.55 24.97
C GLY A 200 20.76 23.36 25.92
N HIS A 201 19.75 23.36 26.80
CA HIS A 201 19.45 22.22 27.67
C HIS A 201 18.00 22.28 28.14
N ARG A 202 17.07 21.93 27.25
CA ARG A 202 15.62 22.05 27.47
C ARG A 202 14.84 20.94 26.80
N LEU A 203 13.63 20.72 27.28
CA LEU A 203 12.69 19.79 26.67
C LEU A 203 11.25 20.27 26.81
N ALA A 204 10.40 19.77 25.92
CA ALA A 204 8.96 19.92 26.03
C ALA A 204 8.26 18.74 25.36
N GLY A 205 7.13 18.31 25.91
CA GLY A 205 6.36 17.20 25.34
C GLY A 205 4.95 17.07 25.90
N LEU A 206 4.24 16.08 25.36
CA LEU A 206 2.98 15.55 25.89
C LEU A 206 3.07 14.03 25.99
N ALA A 207 2.36 13.47 26.95
CA ALA A 207 2.22 12.03 27.11
C ALA A 207 0.77 11.66 27.50
N ILE A 208 0.33 10.51 27.01
CA ILE A 208 -0.89 9.82 27.39
C ILE A 208 -0.49 8.57 28.16
N LEU A 209 -1.00 8.43 29.37
CA LEU A 209 -0.73 7.28 30.25
C LEU A 209 -2.02 6.51 30.53
N ASP A 210 -1.95 5.18 30.50
CA ASP A 210 -3.01 4.33 31.05
C ASP A 210 -3.11 4.59 32.56
N ARG A 211 -4.29 5.02 33.00
CA ARG A 211 -4.52 5.45 34.39
C ARG A 211 -4.37 4.31 35.40
N LYS A 212 -4.68 3.08 34.98
CA LYS A 212 -4.71 1.91 35.86
C LYS A 212 -3.33 1.30 36.06
N THR A 213 -2.53 1.30 35.00
CA THR A 213 -1.27 0.55 34.91
C THR A 213 -0.05 1.47 34.80
N GLY A 214 -0.24 2.75 34.47
CA GLY A 214 0.84 3.73 34.29
C GLY A 214 1.69 3.52 33.03
N TRP A 215 1.29 2.61 32.14
CA TRP A 215 1.93 2.40 30.85
C TRP A 215 1.78 3.62 29.96
N LEU A 216 2.81 3.91 29.17
CA LEU A 216 2.72 4.91 28.11
C LEU A 216 1.80 4.38 27.00
N GLU A 217 0.80 5.16 26.61
CA GLU A 217 0.03 4.90 25.39
C GLU A 217 0.59 5.70 24.22
N LYS A 218 0.92 6.98 24.42
CA LYS A 218 1.45 7.85 23.36
C LYS A 218 2.26 9.01 23.90
N GLN A 219 3.26 9.46 23.16
CA GLN A 219 4.15 10.55 23.54
C GLN A 219 4.63 11.33 22.32
N VAL A 220 4.74 12.65 22.49
CA VAL A 220 5.50 13.53 21.59
C VAL A 220 6.46 14.36 22.43
N GLN A 221 7.75 14.36 22.08
CA GLN A 221 8.78 15.08 22.82
C GLN A 221 9.74 15.78 21.86
N THR A 222 10.08 17.02 22.18
CA THR A 222 11.20 17.74 21.58
C THR A 222 12.20 18.09 22.67
N SER A 223 13.49 17.91 22.36
CA SER A 223 14.60 18.18 23.27
C SER A 223 15.73 18.91 22.55
N GLU A 224 16.47 19.72 23.32
CA GLU A 224 17.64 20.43 22.87
C GLU A 224 18.76 20.21 23.89
N LEU A 225 19.92 19.78 23.39
CA LEU A 225 21.11 19.53 24.18
C LEU A 225 22.34 20.13 23.49
N GLU A 226 23.05 20.98 24.21
CA GLU A 226 24.31 21.58 23.83
C GLU A 226 25.43 20.97 24.67
N GLN A 227 26.46 20.47 24.00
CA GLN A 227 27.60 19.88 24.66
C GLN A 227 28.91 20.31 24.02
N THR A 228 29.87 20.73 24.85
CA THR A 228 31.25 20.97 24.39
C THR A 228 32.07 19.69 24.48
N VAL A 229 32.52 19.18 23.33
CA VAL A 229 33.37 17.98 23.23
C VAL A 229 34.69 18.35 22.55
N LYS A 230 35.81 18.15 23.24
CA LYS A 230 37.17 18.44 22.74
C LYS A 230 37.31 19.87 22.14
N GLY A 231 36.69 20.85 22.81
CA GLY A 231 36.74 22.27 22.41
C GLY A 231 35.83 22.66 21.24
N LYS A 232 34.89 21.79 20.84
CA LYS A 232 33.85 22.08 19.85
C LYS A 232 32.49 22.04 20.52
N THR A 233 31.65 23.03 20.23
CA THR A 233 30.25 23.01 20.67
C THR A 233 29.41 22.25 19.66
N ILE A 234 28.64 21.30 20.17
CA ILE A 234 27.68 20.47 19.41
C ILE A 234 26.30 20.80 19.95
N HIS A 235 25.40 21.23 19.08
CA HIS A 235 23.99 21.41 19.38
C HIS A 235 23.23 20.22 18.78
N ILE A 236 22.41 19.57 19.61
CA ILE A 236 21.59 18.43 19.25
C ILE A 236 20.14 18.84 19.49
N ARG A 237 19.32 18.81 18.45
CA ARG A 237 17.87 18.99 18.55
C ARG A 237 17.20 17.71 18.11
N GLY A 238 16.37 17.13 18.99
CA GLY A 238 15.70 15.87 18.73
C GLY A 238 14.21 15.98 18.93
N THR A 239 13.42 15.50 17.96
CA THR A 239 11.97 15.34 18.10
C THR A 239 11.61 13.87 17.95
N GLN A 240 10.77 13.36 18.85
CA GLN A 240 10.42 11.96 18.96
C GLN A 240 8.91 11.80 19.17
N VAL A 241 8.35 10.78 18.52
CA VAL A 241 7.01 10.28 18.77
C VAL A 241 7.10 8.80 19.14
N THR A 242 6.44 8.42 20.24
CA THR A 242 6.35 7.03 20.70
C THR A 242 4.88 6.68 20.88
N ALA A 243 4.42 5.56 20.35
CA ALA A 243 3.05 5.11 20.46
C ALA A 243 2.99 3.61 20.71
N LEU A 244 2.05 3.18 21.56
CA LEU A 244 1.69 1.77 21.70
C LEU A 244 1.17 1.27 20.34
N VAL A 245 1.63 0.10 19.91
CA VAL A 245 1.16 -0.52 18.66
C VAL A 245 -0.21 -1.14 18.92
N SER A 246 -1.21 -0.59 18.27
CA SER A 246 -2.56 -1.16 18.15
C SER A 246 -3.04 -1.03 16.72
N ASP A 247 -3.83 -2.01 16.28
CA ASP A 247 -4.42 -2.00 14.94
C ASP A 247 -5.27 -0.75 14.74
N ASN A 248 -5.18 -0.16 13.55
CA ASN A 248 -6.05 0.93 13.11
C ASN A 248 -6.03 2.19 14.03
N GLU A 249 -5.03 2.32 14.90
CA GLU A 249 -4.71 3.61 15.50
C GLU A 249 -3.76 4.41 14.59
N GLU A 250 -3.82 5.74 14.70
CA GLU A 250 -2.95 6.67 13.99
C GLU A 250 -1.49 6.47 14.43
N ASN A 251 -0.85 5.50 13.77
CA ASN A 251 0.55 5.11 13.87
C ASN A 251 1.41 5.77 12.79
N TYR A 252 0.79 6.60 11.96
CA TYR A 252 1.50 7.54 11.10
C TYR A 252 2.24 8.51 12.00
N ILE A 253 3.55 8.34 12.08
CA ILE A 253 4.41 9.42 12.56
C ILE A 253 4.62 10.29 11.34
N PRO A 254 4.03 11.50 11.31
CA PRO A 254 4.22 12.39 10.19
C PRO A 254 5.70 12.57 9.94
N ASP A 255 6.05 12.91 8.70
CA ASP A 255 7.39 13.41 8.46
C ASP A 255 7.64 14.54 9.47
N ILE A 256 8.56 14.29 10.40
CA ILE A 256 8.80 15.18 11.53
C ILE A 256 9.27 16.54 11.00
N HIS A 257 9.74 16.61 9.74
CA HIS A 257 10.07 17.84 9.01
C HIS A 257 9.15 18.14 7.83
N ALA A 258 7.84 17.97 8.00
CA ALA A 258 6.89 18.32 6.95
C ALA A 258 6.96 19.82 6.61
N LYS A 259 7.73 20.17 5.57
CA LYS A 259 8.07 21.57 5.20
C LYS A 259 6.84 22.46 5.00
N TRP A 260 5.70 21.88 4.63
CA TRP A 260 4.45 22.61 4.44
C TRP A 260 4.00 23.38 5.69
N ALA A 261 4.26 22.89 6.92
CA ALA A 261 3.75 23.53 8.14
C ALA A 261 4.33 24.93 8.39
N ASN A 262 5.53 25.20 7.87
CA ASN A 262 6.22 26.49 8.02
C ASN A 262 5.84 27.51 6.93
N HIS A 263 5.01 27.14 5.96
CA HIS A 263 4.65 27.98 4.83
C HIS A 263 3.14 28.22 4.76
N TRP A 264 2.76 29.33 4.14
CA TRP A 264 1.39 29.57 3.72
C TRP A 264 1.07 28.67 2.53
N ILE A 265 -0.03 27.92 2.61
CA ILE A 265 -0.50 27.03 1.55
C ILE A 265 -1.59 27.74 0.77
N ASP A 266 -1.37 27.94 -0.54
CA ASP A 266 -2.36 28.52 -1.43
C ASP A 266 -3.53 27.54 -1.66
N LEU A 267 -4.75 28.01 -1.45
CA LEU A 267 -5.98 27.27 -1.75
C LEU A 267 -6.86 28.07 -2.72
N GLU A 268 -7.24 27.40 -3.82
CA GLU A 268 -8.28 27.89 -4.71
C GLU A 268 -9.63 27.67 -4.02
N GLY A 269 -10.35 28.74 -3.68
CA GLY A 269 -11.55 28.70 -2.84
C GLY A 269 -12.77 27.96 -3.42
N GLY A 270 -12.60 27.14 -4.47
CA GLY A 270 -13.63 26.54 -5.32
C GLY A 270 -14.96 26.18 -4.65
N LYS A 271 -16.05 26.21 -5.44
CA LYS A 271 -17.43 26.09 -4.94
C LYS A 271 -17.64 24.88 -4.02
N SER A 272 -18.22 25.13 -2.85
CA SER A 272 -18.70 24.06 -1.96
C SER A 272 -19.61 23.09 -2.74
N PRO A 273 -19.53 21.77 -2.52
CA PRO A 273 -20.52 20.87 -3.09
C PRO A 273 -21.91 21.23 -2.57
N ASP A 274 -22.88 21.33 -3.48
CA ASP A 274 -24.29 21.61 -3.14
C ASP A 274 -24.92 20.44 -2.37
N GLU A 275 -24.44 19.20 -2.61
CA GLU A 275 -24.90 17.98 -1.97
C GLU A 275 -23.72 17.02 -1.73
N ILE A 276 -23.70 16.40 -0.54
CA ILE A 276 -22.78 15.32 -0.20
C ILE A 276 -23.46 14.01 -0.57
N VAL A 277 -22.91 13.29 -1.54
CA VAL A 277 -23.38 11.96 -1.92
C VAL A 277 -22.53 10.93 -1.18
N ALA A 278 -23.15 10.08 -0.37
CA ALA A 278 -22.49 9.04 0.41
C ALA A 278 -22.96 7.63 0.01
N ILE A 279 -22.13 6.62 0.26
CA ILE A 279 -22.55 5.22 0.18
C ILE A 279 -23.40 4.87 1.39
N THR A 280 -24.49 4.15 1.14
CA THR A 280 -25.43 3.70 2.19
C THR A 280 -25.66 2.19 2.20
N ASP A 281 -25.21 1.45 1.19
CA ASP A 281 -25.34 -0.02 1.13
C ASP A 281 -23.95 -0.67 1.29
N PRO A 282 -23.74 -1.48 2.35
CA PRO A 282 -22.50 -2.23 2.55
C PRO A 282 -22.05 -3.07 1.35
N LYS A 283 -22.96 -3.51 0.47
CA LYS A 283 -22.62 -4.27 -0.74
C LYS A 283 -21.78 -3.48 -1.73
N ASN A 284 -21.84 -2.15 -1.68
CA ASN A 284 -20.99 -1.29 -2.51
C ASN A 284 -19.59 -1.12 -1.92
N ILE A 285 -19.44 -1.29 -0.61
CA ILE A 285 -18.13 -1.32 0.08
C ILE A 285 -17.47 -2.68 -0.10
N PHE A 286 -18.21 -3.76 0.16
CA PHE A 286 -17.77 -5.15 0.00
C PHE A 286 -18.24 -5.72 -1.35
N PHE A 287 -17.91 -5.00 -2.43
CA PHE A 287 -18.34 -5.34 -3.78
C PHE A 287 -17.68 -6.62 -4.30
N GLU A 288 -16.38 -6.79 -4.02
CA GLU A 288 -15.62 -7.99 -4.37
C GLU A 288 -15.57 -8.96 -3.18
N PRO A 289 -15.54 -10.27 -3.42
CA PRO A 289 -15.51 -11.27 -2.35
C PRO A 289 -14.17 -11.27 -1.58
N ASN A 290 -13.09 -10.82 -2.23
CA ASN A 290 -11.73 -10.80 -1.72
C ASN A 290 -11.10 -9.42 -1.99
N GLY A 291 -10.15 -9.02 -1.16
CA GLY A 291 -9.24 -7.90 -1.43
C GLY A 291 -7.96 -8.35 -2.14
N LEU A 292 -7.13 -7.38 -2.51
CA LEU A 292 -5.83 -7.59 -3.11
C LEU A 292 -4.74 -7.44 -2.04
N LEU A 293 -3.79 -8.37 -2.01
CA LEU A 293 -2.53 -8.24 -1.28
C LEU A 293 -1.43 -7.92 -2.28
N THR A 294 -0.91 -6.70 -2.23
CA THR A 294 0.24 -6.28 -3.04
C THR A 294 1.50 -6.40 -2.20
N LYS A 295 2.58 -6.86 -2.82
CA LYS A 295 3.91 -6.93 -2.21
C LYS A 295 4.85 -6.04 -3.00
N ASP A 296 5.57 -5.16 -2.33
CA ASP A 296 6.59 -4.30 -2.95
C ASP A 296 7.79 -4.20 -2.00
N ASP A 297 8.90 -4.83 -2.40
CA ASP A 297 10.08 -5.07 -1.56
C ASP A 297 9.74 -5.63 -0.17
N ASP A 298 9.86 -4.81 0.87
CA ASP A 298 9.60 -5.13 2.26
C ASP A 298 8.27 -4.53 2.77
N THR A 299 7.40 -4.12 1.86
CA THR A 299 6.08 -3.56 2.15
C THR A 299 4.97 -4.47 1.65
N LEU A 300 3.89 -4.54 2.43
CA LEU A 300 2.67 -5.24 2.09
C LEU A 300 1.53 -4.23 2.10
N SER A 301 0.67 -4.26 1.09
CA SER A 301 -0.52 -3.41 1.03
C SER A 301 -1.78 -4.26 0.87
N LEU A 302 -2.80 -3.93 1.66
CA LEU A 302 -4.12 -4.53 1.64
C LEU A 302 -5.07 -3.57 0.93
N SER A 303 -5.57 -3.94 -0.24
CA SER A 303 -6.46 -3.10 -1.03
C SER A 303 -7.86 -3.70 -1.13
N LEU A 304 -8.88 -2.88 -0.90
CA LEU A 304 -10.29 -3.24 -1.02
C LEU A 304 -10.96 -2.32 -2.05
N ASN A 305 -11.51 -2.90 -3.12
CA ASN A 305 -12.22 -2.17 -4.15
C ASN A 305 -13.69 -1.95 -3.78
N HIS A 306 -14.19 -0.76 -4.10
CA HIS A 306 -15.58 -0.36 -3.87
C HIS A 306 -16.29 -0.03 -5.18
N ALA A 307 -17.58 -0.37 -5.25
CA ALA A 307 -18.48 0.05 -6.32
C ALA A 307 -18.94 1.50 -6.07
N ALA A 308 -18.01 2.44 -6.15
CA ALA A 308 -18.19 3.84 -5.77
C ALA A 308 -17.65 4.79 -6.84
N ALA A 309 -18.49 5.71 -7.32
CA ALA A 309 -18.04 6.75 -8.26
C ALA A 309 -17.14 7.79 -7.58
N LYS A 310 -16.33 8.53 -8.36
CA LYS A 310 -15.33 9.49 -7.84
C LYS A 310 -15.86 10.52 -6.82
N LYS A 311 -17.10 10.99 -6.96
CA LYS A 311 -17.67 12.04 -6.08
C LYS A 311 -18.39 11.50 -4.84
N VAL A 312 -18.54 10.19 -4.72
CA VAL A 312 -19.27 9.55 -3.63
C VAL A 312 -18.34 9.36 -2.44
N ARG A 313 -18.77 9.74 -1.23
CA ARG A 313 -17.99 9.51 -0.01
C ARG A 313 -18.25 8.11 0.51
N VAL A 314 -17.18 7.36 0.75
CA VAL A 314 -17.29 5.96 1.20
C VAL A 314 -17.44 5.85 2.72
N GLY A 315 -17.15 6.91 3.49
CA GLY A 315 -17.05 6.86 4.94
C GLY A 315 -15.65 6.48 5.40
N ASP A 316 -15.54 6.03 6.65
CA ASP A 316 -14.29 5.53 7.24
C ASP A 316 -14.30 3.99 7.19
N ILE A 317 -13.12 3.42 6.97
CA ILE A 317 -12.91 1.99 6.89
C ILE A 317 -11.71 1.65 7.74
N GLU A 318 -11.87 0.66 8.59
CA GLU A 318 -10.79 0.16 9.44
C GLU A 318 -10.47 -1.26 9.02
N ILE A 319 -9.19 -1.57 8.86
CA ILE A 319 -8.71 -2.93 8.65
C ILE A 319 -7.89 -3.29 9.90
N PHE A 320 -8.16 -4.41 10.54
CA PHE A 320 -7.50 -4.83 11.79
C PHE A 320 -7.51 -6.36 11.97
N ALA A 321 -6.80 -6.85 12.98
CA ALA A 321 -6.67 -8.27 13.30
C ALA A 321 -6.16 -9.09 12.09
N ALA A 322 -5.13 -8.58 11.42
CA ALA A 322 -4.53 -9.24 10.27
C ALA A 322 -3.79 -10.53 10.67
N ARG A 323 -3.95 -11.57 9.85
CA ARG A 323 -3.27 -12.87 9.98
C ARG A 323 -2.78 -13.33 8.62
N ALA A 324 -1.50 -13.67 8.52
CA ALA A 324 -0.89 -14.09 7.26
C ALA A 324 -0.81 -15.61 7.14
N PHE A 325 -0.94 -16.12 5.92
CA PHE A 325 -0.89 -17.55 5.60
C PHE A 325 0.01 -17.81 4.39
N ASP A 326 0.75 -18.91 4.43
CA ASP A 326 1.57 -19.38 3.32
C ASP A 326 0.74 -20.05 2.20
N PHE A 327 1.39 -20.48 1.13
CA PHE A 327 0.75 -21.19 0.01
C PHE A 327 0.21 -22.59 0.36
N ALA A 328 0.65 -23.19 1.47
CA ALA A 328 0.14 -24.45 1.98
C ALA A 328 -1.07 -24.25 2.93
N GLY A 329 -1.37 -23.00 3.30
CA GLY A 329 -2.45 -22.65 4.22
C GLY A 329 -2.04 -22.66 5.69
N ASN A 330 -0.75 -22.76 6.01
CA ASN A 330 -0.26 -22.62 7.37
C ASN A 330 -0.20 -21.14 7.74
N GLU A 331 -0.55 -20.83 8.98
CA GLU A 331 -0.41 -19.48 9.51
C GLU A 331 1.07 -19.14 9.71
N ILE A 332 1.45 -17.94 9.26
CA ILE A 332 2.77 -17.37 9.50
C ILE A 332 2.66 -16.53 10.77
N ASP A 333 3.17 -17.07 11.87
CA ASP A 333 3.18 -16.41 13.18
C ASP A 333 4.26 -15.32 13.22
N THR A 334 3.90 -14.14 12.73
CA THR A 334 4.74 -12.95 12.79
C THR A 334 3.92 -11.76 13.28
N PRO A 335 4.40 -11.00 14.27
CA PRO A 335 3.77 -9.76 14.69
C PRO A 335 3.56 -8.81 13.51
N MET A 336 2.32 -8.39 13.32
CA MET A 336 1.91 -7.48 12.25
C MET A 336 0.81 -6.56 12.74
N HIS A 337 0.72 -5.38 12.14
CA HIS A 337 -0.40 -4.46 12.34
C HIS A 337 -0.68 -3.72 11.05
N THR A 338 -1.90 -3.23 10.95
CA THR A 338 -2.38 -2.43 9.82
C THR A 338 -2.25 -0.94 10.13
N THR A 339 -1.82 -0.16 9.13
CA THR A 339 -1.86 1.30 9.22
C THR A 339 -3.28 1.83 9.09
N PRO A 340 -3.54 3.11 9.42
CA PRO A 340 -4.76 3.79 9.01
C PRO A 340 -5.01 3.61 7.51
N THR A 341 -6.27 3.48 7.15
CA THR A 341 -6.63 3.28 5.76
C THR A 341 -6.70 4.62 5.03
N TYR A 342 -6.51 4.60 3.72
CA TYR A 342 -6.81 5.74 2.87
C TYR A 342 -7.58 5.29 1.63
N THR A 343 -8.56 6.11 1.23
CA THR A 343 -9.36 5.85 0.04
C THR A 343 -8.89 6.72 -1.11
N ARG A 344 -8.50 6.09 -2.22
CA ARG A 344 -8.12 6.77 -3.46
C ARG A 344 -9.04 6.43 -4.62
N HIS A 345 -9.06 7.32 -5.62
CA HIS A 345 -9.80 7.11 -6.85
C HIS A 345 -8.91 6.48 -7.93
N LEU A 346 -9.40 5.44 -8.59
CA LEU A 346 -8.73 4.87 -9.76
C LEU A 346 -9.20 5.62 -11.01
N ALA A 347 -8.24 6.19 -11.76
CA ALA A 347 -8.53 7.03 -12.93
C ALA A 347 -9.25 6.29 -14.07
N GLN A 348 -9.11 4.95 -14.14
CA GLN A 348 -9.55 4.16 -15.29
C GLN A 348 -10.97 3.58 -15.17
N ASP A 349 -11.50 3.38 -13.95
CA ASP A 349 -12.72 2.57 -13.76
C ASP A 349 -13.89 3.24 -13.04
N ASN A 350 -13.79 4.54 -12.71
CA ASN A 350 -14.79 5.23 -11.86
C ASN A 350 -15.10 4.43 -10.58
N ARG A 351 -14.05 3.84 -10.00
CA ARG A 351 -14.07 3.06 -8.75
C ARG A 351 -13.19 3.75 -7.71
N GLN A 352 -13.43 3.39 -6.45
CA GLN A 352 -12.57 3.76 -5.34
C GLN A 352 -11.94 2.53 -4.72
N THR A 353 -10.75 2.69 -4.19
CA THR A 353 -10.01 1.64 -3.50
C THR A 353 -9.56 2.18 -2.17
N THR A 354 -9.87 1.46 -1.10
CA THR A 354 -9.31 1.69 0.23
C THR A 354 -8.08 0.82 0.40
N GLU A 355 -6.99 1.42 0.86
CA GLU A 355 -5.70 0.76 1.03
C GLU A 355 -5.20 0.95 2.47
N ALA A 356 -4.53 -0.07 2.99
CA ALA A 356 -3.80 -0.02 4.24
C ALA A 356 -2.48 -0.78 4.09
N ASP A 357 -1.41 -0.27 4.67
CA ASP A 357 -0.15 -1.01 4.73
C ASP A 357 -0.21 -2.02 5.87
N LEU A 358 0.28 -3.23 5.62
CA LEU A 358 0.49 -4.26 6.62
C LEU A 358 1.97 -4.29 6.99
N GLN A 359 2.29 -3.85 8.20
CA GLN A 359 3.67 -3.74 8.64
C GLN A 359 4.03 -4.92 9.55
N LEU A 360 4.98 -5.73 9.10
CA LEU A 360 5.63 -6.73 9.95
C LEU A 360 6.55 -6.00 10.94
N THR A 361 6.39 -6.26 12.23
CA THR A 361 7.10 -5.55 13.29
C THR A 361 8.26 -6.34 13.87
N SER A 362 8.42 -7.61 13.49
CA SER A 362 9.49 -8.48 13.96
C SER A 362 10.89 -8.02 13.49
N SER A 363 11.92 -8.49 14.21
CA SER A 363 13.33 -8.24 13.92
C SER A 363 13.87 -9.13 12.79
N GLY A 364 14.94 -8.70 12.14
CA GLY A 364 15.68 -9.49 11.15
C GLY A 364 15.22 -9.28 9.70
N VAL A 365 15.75 -10.09 8.80
CA VAL A 365 15.42 -10.04 7.36
C VAL A 365 14.01 -10.59 7.15
N LEU A 366 13.10 -9.74 6.67
CA LEU A 366 11.68 -10.06 6.55
C LEU A 366 11.25 -10.38 5.13
N ILE A 367 12.07 -10.07 4.12
CA ILE A 367 11.70 -10.23 2.72
C ILE A 367 11.34 -11.68 2.36
N ASP A 368 12.07 -12.67 2.90
CA ASP A 368 11.75 -14.09 2.69
C ASP A 368 10.42 -14.48 3.32
N THR A 369 10.06 -13.87 4.45
CA THR A 369 8.76 -14.09 5.11
C THR A 369 7.65 -13.48 4.27
N ILE A 370 7.84 -12.24 3.81
CA ILE A 370 6.91 -11.52 2.93
C ILE A 370 6.64 -12.30 1.64
N GLU A 371 7.68 -12.85 1.01
CA GLU A 371 7.56 -13.67 -0.20
C GLU A 371 6.73 -14.95 0.03
N GLN A 372 6.82 -15.56 1.21
CA GLN A 372 6.04 -16.76 1.55
C GLN A 372 4.54 -16.50 1.76
N ILE A 373 4.14 -15.27 2.12
CA ILE A 373 2.74 -14.92 2.38
C ILE A 373 1.91 -15.06 1.09
N ALA A 374 1.03 -16.05 1.03
CA ALA A 374 0.08 -16.18 -0.07
C ALA A 374 -1.14 -15.29 0.13
N LYS A 375 -1.59 -15.20 1.38
CA LYS A 375 -2.90 -14.67 1.76
C LYS A 375 -2.82 -13.98 3.12
N VAL A 376 -3.60 -12.91 3.29
CA VAL A 376 -3.89 -12.30 4.59
C VAL A 376 -5.39 -12.34 4.84
N THR A 377 -5.82 -12.72 6.05
CA THR A 377 -7.19 -12.48 6.51
C THR A 377 -7.19 -11.32 7.50
N ALA A 378 -8.12 -10.39 7.37
CA ALA A 378 -8.29 -9.31 8.35
C ALA A 378 -9.77 -8.99 8.53
N LYS A 379 -10.11 -8.40 9.68
CA LYS A 379 -11.43 -7.80 9.90
C LYS A 379 -11.46 -6.42 9.28
N VAL A 380 -12.56 -6.13 8.59
CA VAL A 380 -12.83 -4.83 7.98
C VAL A 380 -14.10 -4.29 8.60
N ALA A 381 -14.00 -3.16 9.31
CA ALA A 381 -15.13 -2.41 9.83
C ALA A 381 -15.41 -1.20 8.95
N TRP A 382 -16.68 -0.99 8.62
CA TRP A 382 -17.11 0.14 7.81
C TRP A 382 -18.00 1.08 8.63
N TYR A 383 -17.65 2.36 8.62
CA TYR A 383 -18.33 3.44 9.31
C TYR A 383 -18.87 4.40 8.26
N PRO A 384 -20.21 4.45 8.07
CA PRO A 384 -20.83 5.33 7.07
C PRO A 384 -20.41 6.80 7.20
N ASP A 385 -20.36 7.51 6.07
CA ASP A 385 -20.09 8.95 6.06
C ASP A 385 -21.28 9.73 6.65
N GLU A 386 -21.00 10.58 7.65
CA GLU A 386 -21.98 11.49 8.27
C GLU A 386 -21.57 12.96 8.04
N THR A 387 -20.84 13.22 6.96
CA THR A 387 -20.28 14.55 6.69
C THR A 387 -21.38 15.54 6.39
N PHE A 388 -21.19 16.76 6.87
CA PHE A 388 -22.13 17.85 6.66
C PHE A 388 -21.40 19.16 6.35
N THR A 389 -22.09 20.00 5.58
CA THR A 389 -21.63 21.35 5.25
C THR A 389 -22.37 22.36 6.10
N LEU A 390 -21.64 23.37 6.56
CA LEU A 390 -22.13 24.49 7.33
C LEU A 390 -21.78 25.78 6.60
N ARG A 391 -22.64 26.78 6.67
CA ARG A 391 -22.33 28.16 6.28
C ARG A 391 -22.30 29.04 7.52
N LEU A 392 -21.14 29.57 7.85
CA LEU A 392 -20.95 30.53 8.92
C LEU A 392 -21.24 31.94 8.39
N ALA A 393 -22.32 32.53 8.87
CA ALA A 393 -22.63 33.94 8.63
C ALA A 393 -21.81 34.80 9.60
N LEU A 394 -21.04 35.75 9.05
CA LEU A 394 -20.21 36.63 9.84
C LEU A 394 -21.03 37.83 10.35
N ASP A 395 -20.74 38.28 11.57
CA ASP A 395 -21.30 39.51 12.13
C ASP A 395 -20.56 40.77 11.64
N ASP A 396 -20.98 41.94 12.12
CA ASP A 396 -20.36 43.24 11.76
C ASP A 396 -18.88 43.35 12.16
N LYS A 397 -18.38 42.44 13.02
CA LYS A 397 -16.98 42.35 13.44
C LYS A 397 -16.22 41.24 12.70
N LEU A 398 -16.82 40.66 11.67
CA LEU A 398 -16.29 39.53 10.90
C LEU A 398 -16.05 38.29 11.77
N THR A 399 -16.89 38.07 12.78
CA THR A 399 -16.82 36.90 13.67
C THR A 399 -17.99 35.96 13.45
N ALA A 400 -17.78 34.68 13.73
CA ALA A 400 -18.84 33.67 13.76
C ALA A 400 -18.55 32.60 14.81
N HIS A 401 -19.60 32.07 15.42
CA HIS A 401 -19.53 30.97 16.37
C HIS A 401 -20.61 29.93 16.05
N TYR A 402 -20.25 28.65 16.11
CA TYR A 402 -21.15 27.53 15.93
C TYR A 402 -20.86 26.45 16.97
N ALA A 403 -21.87 26.03 17.73
CA ALA A 403 -21.76 24.97 18.73
C ALA A 403 -23.00 24.04 18.70
N LYS A 404 -23.06 23.14 17.72
CA LYS A 404 -24.14 22.14 17.54
C LYS A 404 -23.57 20.85 16.94
N ASN A 405 -24.34 19.76 16.98
CA ASN A 405 -23.94 18.46 16.42
C ASN A 405 -22.60 17.90 16.96
N GLY A 406 -22.23 18.29 18.18
CA GLY A 406 -20.96 17.90 18.80
C GLY A 406 -19.72 18.49 18.13
N VAL A 407 -19.86 19.60 17.39
CA VAL A 407 -18.72 20.42 16.95
C VAL A 407 -18.85 21.84 17.49
N GLU A 408 -17.70 22.43 17.79
CA GLU A 408 -17.54 23.84 18.15
C GLU A 408 -16.57 24.49 17.15
N ILE A 409 -17.01 25.56 16.49
CA ILE A 409 -16.23 26.31 15.52
C ILE A 409 -16.31 27.79 15.87
N ASP A 410 -15.15 28.43 16.00
CA ASP A 410 -15.01 29.87 16.15
C ASP A 410 -14.22 30.44 14.98
N PHE A 411 -14.75 31.48 14.35
CA PHE A 411 -14.07 32.28 13.33
C PHE A 411 -13.93 33.72 13.82
N LYS A 412 -12.72 34.29 13.76
CA LYS A 412 -12.47 35.67 14.15
C LYS A 412 -11.25 36.27 13.44
N PRO A 413 -11.21 37.60 13.25
CA PRO A 413 -9.98 38.30 12.86
C PRO A 413 -8.87 38.12 13.92
N THR A 414 -7.62 38.13 13.48
CA THR A 414 -6.45 38.18 14.36
C THR A 414 -5.98 39.62 14.59
N GLU A 415 -4.91 39.81 15.36
CA GLU A 415 -4.25 41.12 15.51
C GLU A 415 -3.51 41.57 14.24
N GLN A 416 -3.28 40.66 13.29
CA GLN A 416 -2.64 40.97 12.01
C GLN A 416 -3.71 41.27 10.96
N ASP A 417 -3.50 42.35 10.21
CA ASP A 417 -4.35 42.72 9.09
C ASP A 417 -4.45 41.54 8.09
N ASP A 418 -5.64 41.37 7.51
CA ASP A 418 -5.94 40.35 6.49
C ASP A 418 -5.79 38.88 6.94
N ILE A 419 -5.61 38.63 8.24
CA ILE A 419 -5.47 37.29 8.81
C ILE A 419 -6.59 37.00 9.81
N TYR A 420 -7.23 35.86 9.59
CA TYR A 420 -8.34 35.32 10.38
C TYR A 420 -7.94 33.98 10.98
N GLU A 421 -8.60 33.59 12.06
CA GLU A 421 -8.39 32.31 12.74
C GLU A 421 -9.70 31.54 12.79
N VAL A 422 -9.64 30.26 12.39
CA VAL A 422 -10.65 29.24 12.64
C VAL A 422 -10.13 28.36 13.77
N SER A 423 -10.84 28.32 14.89
CA SER A 423 -10.68 27.29 15.92
C SER A 423 -11.77 26.25 15.76
N PHE A 424 -11.41 24.98 15.89
CA PHE A 424 -12.32 23.85 15.78
C PHE A 424 -12.10 22.87 16.91
N ASN A 425 -13.20 22.28 17.38
CA ASN A 425 -13.24 21.14 18.27
C ASN A 425 -14.39 20.21 17.83
N GLY A 426 -14.16 18.90 17.85
CA GLY A 426 -15.08 17.91 17.30
C GLY A 426 -15.08 16.59 18.09
N ARG A 427 -15.79 15.60 17.55
CA ARG A 427 -15.72 14.21 17.99
C ARG A 427 -14.38 13.58 17.53
N PRO A 428 -13.97 12.45 18.13
CA PRO A 428 -12.81 11.71 17.64
C PRO A 428 -12.86 11.48 16.13
N ARG A 429 -11.73 11.71 15.44
CA ARG A 429 -11.55 11.66 13.98
C ARG A 429 -12.31 12.68 13.12
N ASP A 430 -13.03 13.61 13.72
CA ASP A 430 -13.59 14.71 12.94
C ASP A 430 -12.44 15.56 12.37
N SER A 431 -12.60 16.02 11.14
CA SER A 431 -11.73 17.05 10.58
C SER A 431 -12.54 18.09 9.80
N LEU A 432 -11.92 19.23 9.52
CA LEU A 432 -12.60 20.34 8.87
C LEU A 432 -11.88 20.76 7.59
N VAL A 433 -12.67 21.19 6.61
CA VAL A 433 -12.17 21.91 5.44
C VAL A 433 -12.92 23.23 5.35
N THR A 434 -12.20 24.34 5.40
CA THR A 434 -12.77 25.68 5.22
C THR A 434 -12.81 26.05 3.75
N ARG A 435 -13.72 26.93 3.37
CA ARG A 435 -13.76 27.64 2.10
C ARG A 435 -14.31 29.03 2.34
N LEU A 436 -13.73 30.02 1.66
CA LEU A 436 -14.17 31.40 1.79
C LEU A 436 -15.23 31.73 0.72
N GLY A 437 -16.13 32.65 1.07
CA GLY A 437 -17.26 33.02 0.22
C GLY A 437 -16.88 33.37 -1.22
N GLU A 438 -17.78 33.03 -2.15
CA GLU A 438 -17.65 33.32 -3.59
C GLU A 438 -16.46 32.66 -4.29
N GLY A 439 -15.81 31.69 -3.63
CA GLY A 439 -14.69 30.97 -4.20
C GLY A 439 -13.37 31.76 -4.15
N GLN A 440 -13.30 32.79 -3.30
CA GLN A 440 -12.11 33.64 -3.22
C GLN A 440 -10.85 32.83 -2.89
N PRO A 441 -9.71 33.10 -3.53
CA PRO A 441 -8.44 32.47 -3.18
C PRO A 441 -8.00 32.93 -1.79
N TYR A 442 -7.36 32.03 -1.05
CA TYR A 442 -6.82 32.34 0.27
C TYR A 442 -5.64 31.44 0.58
N GLN A 443 -4.84 31.84 1.55
CA GLN A 443 -3.74 31.03 2.04
C GLN A 443 -4.08 30.49 3.43
N VAL A 444 -3.67 29.27 3.73
CA VAL A 444 -3.83 28.69 5.06
C VAL A 444 -2.52 28.36 5.73
N GLN A 445 -2.53 28.41 7.05
CA GLN A 445 -1.47 27.85 7.86
C GLN A 445 -2.03 27.17 9.10
N PHE A 446 -1.61 25.94 9.34
CA PHE A 446 -2.04 25.18 10.51
C PHE A 446 -1.24 25.58 11.76
N ARG A 447 -1.92 25.57 12.91
CA ARG A 447 -1.36 25.90 14.22
C ARG A 447 -1.77 24.85 15.24
N ALA A 448 -0.87 24.55 16.15
CA ALA A 448 -1.14 23.68 17.28
C ALA A 448 -2.22 24.26 18.21
N ASN A 449 -3.00 23.36 18.79
CA ASN A 449 -3.95 23.64 19.84
C ASN A 449 -3.82 22.57 20.94
N PRO A 450 -3.50 22.94 22.20
CA PRO A 450 -3.15 24.29 22.67
C PRO A 450 -1.80 24.79 22.11
N ALA A 451 -1.55 26.10 22.22
CA ALA A 451 -0.31 26.70 21.74
C ALA A 451 0.93 26.09 22.42
N ALA A 452 1.93 25.70 21.62
CA ALA A 452 3.16 25.09 22.10
C ALA A 452 4.15 26.16 22.66
N PRO A 453 5.21 25.74 23.38
CA PRO A 453 6.30 26.64 23.78
C PRO A 453 6.84 27.43 22.58
N LYS A 454 7.13 28.72 22.77
CA LYS A 454 7.59 29.63 21.70
C LYS A 454 8.91 29.23 21.03
N TRP A 455 9.69 28.35 21.65
CA TRP A 455 10.97 27.87 21.13
C TRP A 455 10.85 26.64 20.23
N LEU A 456 9.65 26.05 20.15
CA LEU A 456 9.33 25.03 19.15
C LEU A 456 8.96 25.73 17.84
N ASP A 457 9.39 25.15 16.73
CA ASP A 457 8.94 25.62 15.41
C ASP A 457 7.50 25.16 15.13
N ALA A 458 6.93 25.55 13.97
CA ALA A 458 5.54 25.20 13.66
C ALA A 458 5.36 23.70 13.38
N GLN A 459 6.40 22.99 12.92
CA GLN A 459 6.34 21.55 12.66
C GLN A 459 6.26 20.78 13.98
N GLU A 460 7.21 21.02 14.87
CA GLU A 460 7.27 20.42 16.21
C GLU A 460 6.04 20.74 17.04
N SER A 461 5.58 21.99 16.93
CA SER A 461 4.34 22.44 17.56
C SER A 461 3.14 21.65 17.03
N ASN A 462 3.00 21.50 15.71
CA ASN A 462 1.88 20.76 15.13
C ASN A 462 1.92 19.28 15.51
N LEU A 463 3.08 18.61 15.49
CA LEU A 463 3.19 17.19 15.86
C LEU A 463 2.60 16.84 17.24
N ARG A 464 2.56 17.82 18.16
CA ARG A 464 2.00 17.65 19.50
C ARG A 464 0.51 17.32 19.52
N TYR A 465 -0.26 17.63 18.47
CA TYR A 465 -1.71 17.31 18.44
C TYR A 465 -1.94 15.81 18.66
N ILE A 466 -1.03 14.96 18.16
CA ILE A 466 -1.13 13.50 18.20
C ILE A 466 -1.25 12.95 19.63
N ALA A 467 -0.64 13.62 20.61
CA ALA A 467 -0.72 13.27 22.04
C ALA A 467 -1.49 14.30 22.88
N SER A 468 -2.29 15.16 22.22
CA SER A 468 -3.14 16.16 22.86
C SER A 468 -4.36 15.51 23.52
N PRO A 469 -4.94 16.11 24.59
CA PRO A 469 -6.24 15.72 25.12
C PRO A 469 -7.37 15.75 24.08
N ASP A 470 -7.27 16.63 23.10
CA ASP A 470 -8.27 16.85 22.05
C ASP A 470 -7.51 16.93 20.69
N PRO A 471 -7.10 15.79 20.10
CA PRO A 471 -6.27 15.75 18.88
C PRO A 471 -6.93 16.39 17.66
N GLU A 472 -8.26 16.37 17.60
CA GLU A 472 -9.11 16.93 16.55
C GLU A 472 -9.30 18.44 16.73
N ALA A 473 -8.87 18.98 17.87
CA ALA A 473 -8.89 20.41 18.09
C ALA A 473 -7.75 21.05 17.30
N HIS A 474 -8.10 21.89 16.33
CA HIS A 474 -7.13 22.51 15.43
C HIS A 474 -7.37 24.01 15.30
N ARG A 475 -6.29 24.74 15.03
CA ARG A 475 -6.32 26.16 14.66
C ARG A 475 -5.82 26.30 13.23
N VAL A 476 -6.62 26.96 12.39
CA VAL A 476 -6.25 27.29 11.01
C VAL A 476 -6.20 28.80 10.89
N LEU A 477 -5.04 29.33 10.55
CA LEU A 477 -4.91 30.73 10.13
C LEU A 477 -5.24 30.84 8.66
N ILE A 478 -6.05 31.82 8.32
CA ILE A 478 -6.51 32.11 6.97
C ILE A 478 -6.04 33.50 6.61
N LYS A 479 -5.29 33.65 5.51
CA LYS A 479 -4.87 34.93 4.97
C LYS A 479 -5.58 35.20 3.65
N THR A 480 -6.21 36.37 3.54
CA THR A 480 -7.00 36.78 2.36
C THR A 480 -7.00 38.30 2.20
N ASP A 481 -6.77 38.79 0.98
CA ASP A 481 -6.73 40.23 0.69
C ASP A 481 -8.10 40.91 0.78
N THR A 482 -9.18 40.12 0.71
CA THR A 482 -10.55 40.61 0.83
C THR A 482 -11.25 39.92 2.00
N PRO A 483 -11.88 40.68 2.91
CA PRO A 483 -12.69 40.12 3.98
C PRO A 483 -13.78 39.18 3.43
N PRO A 484 -13.90 37.94 3.94
CA PRO A 484 -14.91 37.00 3.48
C PRO A 484 -16.32 37.51 3.79
N SER A 485 -17.27 37.30 2.89
CA SER A 485 -18.70 37.56 3.16
C SER A 485 -19.33 36.47 4.04
N HIS A 486 -18.80 35.26 3.96
CA HIS A 486 -19.16 34.09 4.77
C HIS A 486 -18.02 33.06 4.70
N VAL A 487 -18.07 32.07 5.59
CA VAL A 487 -17.16 30.92 5.58
C VAL A 487 -17.98 29.64 5.45
N ASP A 488 -17.76 28.88 4.40
CA ASP A 488 -18.32 27.54 4.26
C ASP A 488 -17.36 26.54 4.91
N VAL A 489 -17.88 25.69 5.80
CA VAL A 489 -17.10 24.66 6.50
C VAL A 489 -17.68 23.30 6.17
N VAL A 490 -16.85 22.39 5.68
CA VAL A 490 -17.18 20.98 5.51
C VAL A 490 -16.57 20.22 6.68
N VAL A 491 -17.42 19.66 7.54
CA VAL A 491 -16.99 18.81 8.65
C VAL A 491 -16.98 17.37 8.15
N LEU A 492 -15.78 16.81 7.96
CA LEU A 492 -15.58 15.42 7.58
C LEU A 492 -15.79 14.56 8.82
N ARG A 493 -16.78 13.67 8.75
CA ARG A 493 -17.19 12.80 9.85
C ARG A 493 -17.65 11.45 9.34
N SER A 494 -17.40 10.42 10.13
CA SER A 494 -17.99 9.10 9.98
C SER A 494 -18.79 8.72 11.23
N ALA A 495 -19.68 7.74 11.07
CA ALA A 495 -20.47 7.21 12.17
C ALA A 495 -19.57 6.75 13.32
N SER A 496 -20.04 6.87 14.56
CA SER A 496 -19.27 6.45 15.74
C SER A 496 -19.24 4.93 15.95
N GLU A 497 -20.10 4.20 15.26
CA GLU A 497 -20.18 2.73 15.31
C GLU A 497 -20.13 2.17 13.89
N ALA A 498 -19.46 1.04 13.74
CA ALA A 498 -19.38 0.35 12.46
C ALA A 498 -20.76 -0.20 12.08
N GLU A 499 -21.24 0.11 10.89
CA GLU A 499 -22.47 -0.49 10.37
C GLU A 499 -22.27 -1.98 10.08
N VAL A 500 -21.08 -2.34 9.58
CA VAL A 500 -20.70 -3.73 9.27
C VAL A 500 -19.27 -3.99 9.69
N VAL A 501 -19.04 -5.16 10.29
CA VAL A 501 -17.71 -5.74 10.49
C VAL A 501 -17.67 -7.12 9.83
N ARG A 502 -16.73 -7.32 8.90
CA ARG A 502 -16.61 -8.57 8.13
C ARG A 502 -15.16 -9.04 8.06
N GLU A 503 -14.95 -10.36 8.15
CA GLU A 503 -13.65 -10.95 7.80
C GLU A 503 -13.48 -10.98 6.27
N VAL A 504 -12.40 -10.36 5.79
CA VAL A 504 -12.05 -10.27 4.38
C VAL A 504 -10.74 -11.01 4.15
N THR A 505 -10.66 -11.72 3.03
CA THR A 505 -9.44 -12.38 2.58
C THR A 505 -8.77 -11.52 1.50
N PHE A 506 -7.51 -11.16 1.71
CA PHE A 506 -6.64 -10.47 0.77
C PHE A 506 -5.69 -11.49 0.17
N LEU A 507 -5.68 -11.59 -1.16
CA LEU A 507 -4.91 -12.61 -1.87
C LEU A 507 -3.80 -11.94 -2.68
N SER A 508 -2.59 -12.50 -2.61
CA SER A 508 -1.49 -12.10 -3.50
C SER A 508 -1.84 -12.43 -4.95
N GLU A 509 -1.24 -11.76 -5.94
CA GLU A 509 -1.50 -12.04 -7.35
C GLU A 509 -1.27 -13.52 -7.71
N ARG A 510 -0.23 -14.13 -7.14
CA ARG A 510 0.01 -15.57 -7.28
C ARG A 510 -1.09 -16.39 -6.61
N ALA A 511 -1.53 -16.06 -5.39
CA ALA A 511 -2.61 -16.79 -4.73
C ALA A 511 -3.94 -16.67 -5.47
N GLN A 512 -4.30 -15.47 -5.96
CA GLN A 512 -5.49 -15.25 -6.78
C GLN A 512 -5.49 -16.12 -8.03
N ARG A 513 -4.35 -16.23 -8.71
CA ARG A 513 -4.18 -17.03 -9.91
C ARG A 513 -4.37 -18.53 -9.65
N PHE A 514 -3.91 -19.01 -8.51
CA PHE A 514 -3.97 -20.43 -8.15
C PHE A 514 -5.30 -20.83 -7.48
N ASP A 515 -6.04 -19.89 -6.90
CA ASP A 515 -7.33 -20.16 -6.24
C ASP A 515 -8.43 -20.50 -7.28
N PRO A 516 -9.03 -21.72 -7.24
CA PRO A 516 -10.13 -22.08 -8.13
C PRO A 516 -11.38 -21.20 -7.97
N ASN A 517 -11.57 -20.56 -6.82
CA ASN A 517 -12.75 -19.76 -6.52
C ASN A 517 -12.64 -18.31 -6.99
N VAL A 518 -11.47 -17.88 -7.46
CA VAL A 518 -11.25 -16.55 -8.02
C VAL A 518 -11.32 -16.62 -9.53
N GLN A 519 -12.19 -15.81 -10.13
CA GLN A 519 -12.26 -15.70 -11.58
C GLN A 519 -10.98 -15.07 -12.13
N PRO A 520 -10.25 -15.73 -13.05
CA PRO A 520 -9.09 -15.12 -13.68
C PRO A 520 -9.48 -13.90 -14.51
N GLN A 521 -8.56 -12.94 -14.64
CA GLN A 521 -8.75 -11.80 -15.53
C GLN A 521 -9.06 -12.28 -16.95
N THR A 522 -10.06 -11.65 -17.58
CA THR A 522 -10.48 -12.01 -18.93
C THR A 522 -9.36 -11.70 -19.92
N ARG A 523 -8.85 -12.72 -20.59
CA ARG A 523 -7.90 -12.59 -21.70
C ARG A 523 -8.42 -13.40 -22.89
N TYR A 524 -8.47 -12.75 -24.05
CA TYR A 524 -8.87 -13.41 -25.28
C TYR A 524 -7.66 -14.09 -25.94
N LEU A 525 -7.91 -15.20 -26.61
CA LEU A 525 -6.87 -15.93 -27.34
C LEU A 525 -6.38 -15.16 -28.57
N PHE A 526 -7.23 -14.28 -29.11
CA PHE A 526 -6.98 -13.46 -30.30
C PHE A 526 -7.30 -11.99 -30.02
N ASP A 527 -6.50 -11.08 -30.57
CA ASP A 527 -6.67 -9.62 -30.39
C ASP A 527 -7.88 -9.06 -31.15
N SER A 528 -8.39 -9.77 -32.16
CA SER A 528 -9.57 -9.37 -32.93
C SER A 528 -10.78 -10.25 -32.58
N ASP A 529 -11.97 -9.64 -32.57
CA ASP A 529 -13.25 -10.31 -32.29
C ASP A 529 -13.65 -11.37 -33.35
N GLN A 530 -12.83 -11.62 -34.37
CA GLN A 530 -13.19 -12.53 -35.45
C GLN A 530 -12.57 -13.92 -35.24
N PRO A 531 -13.36 -14.96 -34.93
CA PRO A 531 -12.89 -16.33 -35.10
C PRO A 531 -12.45 -16.52 -36.56
N ALA A 532 -11.44 -17.38 -36.80
CA ALA A 532 -11.04 -17.73 -38.15
C ALA A 532 -12.26 -18.12 -39.01
N ASN A 533 -12.34 -17.57 -40.23
CA ASN A 533 -13.48 -17.79 -41.11
C ASN A 533 -13.70 -19.30 -41.34
N PRO A 534 -14.96 -19.77 -41.33
CA PRO A 534 -15.24 -21.14 -41.74
C PRO A 534 -14.77 -21.32 -43.20
N ILE A 535 -14.28 -22.51 -43.57
CA ILE A 535 -13.70 -22.77 -44.90
C ILE A 535 -14.57 -22.21 -46.05
N PRO A 536 -15.91 -22.39 -46.07
CA PRO A 536 -16.75 -21.82 -47.13
C PRO A 536 -16.67 -20.28 -47.29
N ALA A 537 -16.26 -19.55 -46.25
CA ALA A 537 -16.10 -18.10 -46.23
C ALA A 537 -14.64 -17.64 -46.44
N VAL A 538 -13.68 -18.57 -46.47
CA VAL A 538 -12.28 -18.26 -46.79
C VAL A 538 -12.19 -17.87 -48.27
N LYS A 539 -11.50 -16.76 -48.56
CA LYS A 539 -11.25 -16.24 -49.91
C LYS A 539 -9.78 -15.85 -50.04
N PRO A 540 -9.19 -15.92 -51.24
CA PRO A 540 -7.85 -15.42 -51.45
C PRO A 540 -7.81 -13.90 -51.27
N GLN A 541 -6.76 -13.41 -50.62
CA GLN A 541 -6.49 -11.99 -50.34
C GLN A 541 -5.17 -11.55 -50.98
N GLY A 542 -5.02 -10.24 -51.20
CA GLY A 542 -3.79 -9.63 -51.71
C GLY A 542 -3.61 -9.72 -53.22
N VAL A 543 -4.59 -10.30 -53.94
CA VAL A 543 -4.55 -10.58 -55.38
C VAL A 543 -4.27 -9.30 -56.16
N GLU A 544 -4.89 -8.20 -55.76
CA GLU A 544 -4.74 -6.87 -56.35
C GLU A 544 -3.31 -6.31 -56.25
N ARG A 545 -2.50 -6.83 -55.33
CA ARG A 545 -1.08 -6.46 -55.14
C ARG A 545 -0.13 -7.47 -55.78
N GLY A 546 -0.65 -8.49 -56.47
CA GLY A 546 0.13 -9.59 -57.03
C GLY A 546 0.41 -10.71 -56.03
N GLN A 547 -0.20 -10.68 -54.85
CA GLN A 547 0.01 -11.69 -53.81
C GLN A 547 -1.23 -12.59 -53.71
N VAL A 548 -1.06 -13.85 -53.35
CA VAL A 548 -2.21 -14.72 -53.06
C VAL A 548 -2.03 -15.36 -51.70
N ILE A 549 -2.88 -14.95 -50.76
CA ILE A 549 -2.90 -15.46 -49.39
C ILE A 549 -4.28 -15.98 -49.06
N PHE A 550 -4.35 -17.22 -48.56
CA PHE A 550 -5.52 -17.72 -47.85
C PHE A 550 -5.28 -17.62 -46.34
N PRO A 551 -5.96 -16.70 -45.63
CA PRO A 551 -5.91 -16.67 -44.17
C PRO A 551 -6.71 -17.87 -43.62
N LEU A 552 -6.03 -18.75 -42.89
CA LEU A 552 -6.60 -19.97 -42.31
C LEU A 552 -6.36 -20.00 -40.80
N GLY A 553 -7.20 -20.74 -40.08
CA GLY A 553 -6.83 -21.21 -38.74
C GLY A 553 -5.71 -22.25 -38.83
N ALA A 554 -4.88 -22.37 -37.79
CA ALA A 554 -3.75 -23.30 -37.76
C ALA A 554 -4.12 -24.76 -38.11
N GLU A 555 -5.30 -25.21 -37.65
CA GLU A 555 -5.80 -26.56 -37.96
C GLU A 555 -6.36 -26.71 -39.37
N GLN A 556 -6.97 -25.66 -39.92
CA GLN A 556 -7.44 -25.65 -41.31
C GLN A 556 -6.24 -25.76 -42.26
N ALA A 557 -5.17 -25.01 -41.98
CA ALA A 557 -3.93 -25.05 -42.76
C ALA A 557 -3.20 -26.41 -42.74
N LYS A 558 -3.48 -27.30 -41.78
CA LYS A 558 -2.94 -28.66 -41.76
C LYS A 558 -3.64 -29.60 -42.74
N THR A 559 -4.92 -29.35 -43.04
CA THR A 559 -5.76 -30.24 -43.85
C THR A 559 -6.18 -29.64 -45.19
N CYS A 560 -5.84 -28.38 -45.43
CA CYS A 560 -6.11 -27.68 -46.68
C CYS A 560 -4.85 -27.56 -47.53
N GLN A 561 -5.01 -27.74 -48.82
CA GLN A 561 -4.00 -27.55 -49.85
C GLN A 561 -4.58 -26.61 -50.91
N ALA A 562 -3.75 -25.70 -51.41
CA ALA A 562 -4.13 -24.81 -52.49
C ALA A 562 -3.25 -25.05 -53.72
N SER A 563 -3.82 -24.89 -54.91
CA SER A 563 -3.12 -25.06 -56.18
C SER A 563 -3.65 -24.10 -57.24
N LEU A 564 -2.82 -23.83 -58.25
CA LEU A 564 -3.21 -23.08 -59.44
C LEU A 564 -3.63 -24.03 -60.56
N SER A 565 -4.68 -23.66 -61.29
CA SER A 565 -5.17 -24.35 -62.46
C SER A 565 -5.36 -23.35 -63.61
N PRO A 566 -4.60 -23.45 -64.73
CA PRO A 566 -3.45 -24.34 -64.91
C PRO A 566 -2.27 -23.95 -64.00
N GLU A 567 -1.39 -24.92 -63.72
CA GLU A 567 -0.14 -24.66 -63.00
C GLU A 567 0.67 -23.55 -63.69
N ALA A 568 1.35 -22.73 -62.89
CA ALA A 568 2.12 -21.60 -63.38
C ALA A 568 3.57 -21.70 -62.93
N GLN A 569 4.45 -21.11 -63.73
CA GLN A 569 5.87 -20.97 -63.41
C GLN A 569 6.29 -19.51 -63.55
N GLU A 570 7.20 -19.09 -62.68
CA GLU A 570 7.85 -17.78 -62.75
C GLU A 570 9.36 -17.99 -62.81
N ALA A 571 10.01 -17.44 -63.84
CA ALA A 571 11.45 -17.63 -64.07
C ALA A 571 11.92 -19.10 -64.05
N GLY A 572 11.11 -20.02 -64.59
CA GLY A 572 11.43 -21.46 -64.67
C GLY A 572 11.21 -22.23 -63.36
N ARG A 573 10.61 -21.61 -62.34
CA ARG A 573 10.27 -22.26 -61.06
C ARG A 573 8.76 -22.39 -60.91
N SER A 574 8.32 -23.54 -60.40
CA SER A 574 6.91 -23.79 -60.11
C SER A 574 6.40 -22.89 -58.99
N LEU A 575 5.16 -22.42 -59.14
CA LEU A 575 4.46 -21.69 -58.10
C LEU A 575 3.67 -22.66 -57.23
N VAL A 576 3.91 -22.62 -55.92
CA VAL A 576 3.31 -23.51 -54.93
C VAL A 576 2.71 -22.70 -53.79
N PHE A 577 1.67 -23.25 -53.15
CA PHE A 577 1.17 -22.68 -51.90
C PHE A 577 1.91 -23.31 -50.71
N ALA A 578 2.59 -22.49 -49.93
CA ALA A 578 3.23 -22.91 -48.69
C ALA A 578 2.58 -22.27 -47.48
N ARG A 579 2.68 -22.92 -46.33
CA ARG A 579 2.26 -22.33 -45.07
C ARG A 579 3.23 -21.21 -44.68
N SER A 580 2.73 -20.04 -44.33
CA SER A 580 3.52 -19.03 -43.63
C SER A 580 4.11 -19.64 -42.35
N GLN A 581 5.26 -19.11 -41.89
CA GLN A 581 6.06 -19.64 -40.77
C GLN A 581 5.24 -20.21 -39.60
N THR A 582 5.80 -21.22 -38.92
CA THR A 582 5.22 -21.79 -37.69
C THR A 582 4.89 -20.67 -36.70
N PRO A 583 3.62 -20.50 -36.31
CA PRO A 583 3.24 -19.36 -35.48
C PRO A 583 3.92 -19.44 -34.12
N GLU A 584 4.64 -18.39 -33.74
CA GLU A 584 5.29 -18.28 -32.41
C GLU A 584 4.27 -18.03 -31.29
N ASN A 585 3.08 -17.51 -31.62
CA ASN A 585 1.98 -17.24 -30.71
C ASN A 585 0.60 -17.40 -31.41
N PHE A 586 -0.49 -17.29 -30.64
CA PHE A 586 -1.86 -17.44 -31.16
C PHE A 586 -2.40 -16.23 -31.93
N THR A 587 -1.76 -15.05 -31.86
CA THR A 587 -2.27 -13.81 -32.45
C THR A 587 -1.99 -13.67 -33.94
N HIS A 588 -1.07 -14.45 -34.50
CA HIS A 588 -0.73 -14.41 -35.92
C HIS A 588 -1.52 -15.47 -36.73
N PRO A 589 -2.27 -15.08 -37.78
CA PRO A 589 -3.01 -16.03 -38.61
C PRO A 589 -2.06 -16.93 -39.41
N VAL A 590 -2.39 -18.22 -39.51
CA VAL A 590 -1.66 -19.15 -40.38
C VAL A 590 -2.18 -18.98 -41.81
N ALA A 591 -1.31 -18.68 -42.77
CA ALA A 591 -1.70 -18.46 -44.15
C ALA A 591 -1.18 -19.56 -45.08
N LEU A 592 -1.95 -19.96 -46.09
CA LEU A 592 -1.39 -20.56 -47.30
C LEU A 592 -1.07 -19.45 -48.30
N LYS A 593 0.20 -19.29 -48.62
CA LYS A 593 0.72 -18.22 -49.46
C LYS A 593 1.31 -18.79 -50.74
N LEU A 594 0.90 -18.23 -51.87
CA LEU A 594 1.53 -18.55 -53.16
C LEU A 594 2.94 -17.99 -53.17
N GLN A 595 3.91 -18.85 -53.50
CA GLN A 595 5.32 -18.50 -53.62
C GLN A 595 6.01 -19.39 -54.66
N THR A 596 7.23 -19.04 -55.06
CA THR A 596 8.07 -19.98 -55.79
C THR A 596 8.46 -21.17 -54.90
N GLU A 597 8.74 -22.33 -55.49
CA GLU A 597 9.11 -23.55 -54.73
C GLU A 597 10.27 -23.34 -53.74
N ASP A 598 11.19 -22.41 -54.02
CA ASP A 598 12.29 -22.03 -53.14
C ASP A 598 11.94 -20.96 -52.08
N GLY A 599 10.69 -20.48 -52.05
CA GLY A 599 10.18 -19.49 -51.10
C GLY A 599 10.67 -18.06 -51.31
N VAL A 600 11.38 -17.77 -52.42
CA VAL A 600 12.03 -16.45 -52.63
C VAL A 600 11.07 -15.39 -53.17
N ARG A 601 10.17 -15.75 -54.09
CA ARG A 601 9.21 -14.80 -54.68
C ARG A 601 7.80 -15.08 -54.18
N GLU A 602 7.11 -14.01 -53.82
CA GLU A 602 5.78 -14.03 -53.20
C GLU A 602 4.77 -13.08 -53.85
N TYR A 603 5.24 -12.32 -54.83
CA TYR A 603 4.47 -11.36 -55.61
C TYR A 603 4.63 -11.71 -57.09
N PHE A 604 3.51 -11.82 -57.79
CA PHE A 604 3.42 -12.28 -59.16
C PHE A 604 2.55 -11.31 -59.97
N TYR A 605 3.03 -10.98 -61.15
CA TYR A 605 2.40 -10.05 -62.08
C TYR A 605 2.30 -10.72 -63.45
N GLN A 606 1.38 -10.26 -64.30
CA GLN A 606 1.25 -10.72 -65.69
C GLN A 606 0.98 -12.22 -65.87
N LEU A 607 0.53 -12.90 -64.82
CA LEU A 607 0.08 -14.28 -64.93
C LEU A 607 -1.29 -14.39 -65.63
N GLY A 608 -1.99 -13.26 -65.84
CA GLY A 608 -3.33 -13.24 -66.42
C GLY A 608 -4.38 -13.86 -65.48
N GLU A 609 -5.48 -14.35 -66.06
CA GLU A 609 -6.53 -15.04 -65.31
C GLU A 609 -6.11 -16.47 -64.95
N ARG A 610 -6.33 -16.86 -63.70
CA ARG A 610 -6.04 -18.19 -63.16
C ARG A 610 -7.13 -18.64 -62.21
N ASP A 611 -7.42 -19.93 -62.20
CA ASP A 611 -8.24 -20.53 -61.16
C ASP A 611 -7.34 -21.00 -60.02
N ILE A 612 -7.61 -20.52 -58.81
CA ILE A 612 -7.02 -21.07 -57.59
C ILE A 612 -8.00 -22.06 -56.99
N ARG A 613 -7.57 -23.30 -56.78
CA ARG A 613 -8.34 -24.32 -56.06
C ARG A 613 -7.84 -24.43 -54.63
N LEU A 614 -8.75 -24.36 -53.67
CA LEU A 614 -8.50 -24.70 -52.26
C LEU A 614 -9.25 -26.00 -51.96
N HIS A 615 -8.50 -27.09 -51.75
CA HIS A 615 -9.01 -28.39 -51.35
C HIS A 615 -8.75 -28.61 -49.87
N CYS A 616 -9.76 -28.97 -49.10
CA CYS A 616 -9.61 -29.38 -47.71
C CYS A 616 -10.16 -30.79 -47.53
N ASP A 617 -9.30 -31.75 -47.12
CA ASP A 617 -9.65 -33.18 -47.02
C ASP A 617 -10.78 -33.46 -46.01
N THR A 618 -11.00 -32.54 -45.08
CA THR A 618 -11.98 -32.68 -44.01
C THR A 618 -12.74 -31.38 -43.77
N THR A 619 -14.02 -31.52 -43.46
CA THR A 619 -14.82 -30.42 -42.93
C THR A 619 -14.74 -30.47 -41.41
N ARG A 620 -14.31 -29.37 -40.80
CA ARG A 620 -14.28 -29.24 -39.34
C ARG A 620 -15.39 -28.32 -38.87
N THR A 621 -16.26 -28.82 -38.02
CA THR A 621 -17.35 -28.03 -37.41
C THR A 621 -17.19 -28.02 -35.90
N TRP A 622 -17.40 -26.86 -35.29
CA TRP A 622 -17.44 -26.75 -33.84
C TRP A 622 -18.82 -27.15 -33.34
N GLN A 623 -18.86 -28.11 -32.42
CA GLN A 623 -20.09 -28.58 -31.79
C GLN A 623 -20.01 -28.38 -30.28
N PRO A 624 -21.14 -28.23 -29.56
CA PRO A 624 -21.13 -28.20 -28.11
C PRO A 624 -20.40 -29.43 -27.55
N ALA A 625 -19.42 -29.19 -26.68
CA ALA A 625 -18.74 -30.27 -25.99
C ALA A 625 -19.60 -30.77 -24.83
N ASN A 626 -19.56 -32.07 -24.54
CA ASN A 626 -20.23 -32.64 -23.37
C ASN A 626 -19.38 -32.41 -22.10
N ILE A 627 -19.19 -31.13 -21.74
CA ILE A 627 -18.45 -30.68 -20.57
C ILE A 627 -19.38 -29.81 -19.75
N ALA A 628 -19.72 -30.28 -18.55
CA ALA A 628 -20.52 -29.51 -17.62
C ALA A 628 -19.66 -28.41 -16.99
N LEU A 629 -20.05 -27.16 -17.20
CA LEU A 629 -19.44 -26.02 -16.52
C LEU A 629 -20.01 -25.91 -15.11
N ASN A 630 -19.15 -25.67 -14.12
CA ASN A 630 -19.60 -25.38 -12.76
C ASN A 630 -20.29 -24.01 -12.72
N GLU A 631 -21.42 -23.90 -12.02
CA GLU A 631 -22.17 -22.63 -11.92
C GLU A 631 -21.40 -21.52 -11.21
N LYS A 632 -20.58 -21.87 -10.22
CA LYS A 632 -19.80 -20.92 -9.41
C LYS A 632 -18.39 -20.67 -9.94
N THR A 633 -17.78 -21.70 -10.54
CA THR A 633 -16.40 -21.65 -11.05
C THR A 633 -16.31 -22.18 -12.49
N PRO A 634 -17.04 -21.59 -13.46
CA PRO A 634 -17.07 -22.10 -14.84
C PRO A 634 -15.69 -22.07 -15.52
N TRP A 635 -14.77 -21.23 -15.04
CA TRP A 635 -13.39 -21.13 -15.52
C TRP A 635 -12.48 -22.29 -15.09
N VAL A 636 -12.94 -23.19 -14.20
CA VAL A 636 -12.17 -24.35 -13.75
C VAL A 636 -12.57 -25.59 -14.55
N ILE A 637 -11.68 -26.06 -15.41
CA ILE A 637 -11.95 -27.23 -16.27
C ILE A 637 -10.97 -28.36 -15.94
N PRO A 638 -11.42 -29.50 -15.41
CA PRO A 638 -10.55 -30.64 -15.17
C PRO A 638 -9.89 -31.12 -16.47
N LEU A 639 -8.56 -31.22 -16.53
CA LEU A 639 -7.86 -31.65 -17.74
C LEU A 639 -8.27 -33.07 -18.16
N ALA A 640 -8.54 -33.93 -17.18
CA ALA A 640 -9.03 -35.29 -17.40
C ALA A 640 -10.36 -35.35 -18.18
N SER A 641 -11.19 -34.29 -18.12
CA SER A 641 -12.43 -34.21 -18.90
C SER A 641 -12.18 -33.96 -20.39
N LEU A 642 -11.04 -33.33 -20.73
CA LEU A 642 -10.65 -32.95 -22.09
C LEU A 642 -9.71 -33.97 -22.74
N ASN A 643 -8.77 -34.52 -21.95
CA ASN A 643 -7.67 -35.35 -22.40
C ASN A 643 -7.79 -36.82 -21.92
N LYS A 644 -8.98 -37.42 -22.08
CA LYS A 644 -9.28 -38.77 -21.57
C LYS A 644 -8.29 -39.84 -22.06
N ASP A 645 -7.86 -39.72 -23.31
CA ASP A 645 -6.95 -40.67 -23.96
C ASP A 645 -5.45 -40.28 -23.83
N LYS A 646 -5.13 -39.20 -23.08
CA LYS A 646 -3.78 -38.64 -22.95
C LYS A 646 -3.09 -38.36 -24.29
N ARG A 647 -3.86 -37.87 -25.28
CA ARG A 647 -3.38 -37.53 -26.63
C ARG A 647 -2.99 -36.07 -26.80
N LEU A 648 -3.40 -35.20 -25.88
CA LEU A 648 -3.02 -33.79 -25.89
C LEU A 648 -1.71 -33.62 -25.11
N SER A 649 -0.72 -32.96 -25.69
CA SER A 649 0.60 -32.72 -25.10
C SER A 649 0.95 -31.24 -24.95
N THR A 650 0.43 -30.41 -25.86
CA THR A 650 0.66 -28.96 -25.88
C THR A 650 -0.64 -28.18 -25.79
N VAL A 651 -0.55 -26.89 -25.43
CA VAL A 651 -1.67 -25.95 -25.48
C VAL A 651 -2.22 -25.85 -26.90
N GLY A 652 -1.36 -25.89 -27.92
CA GLY A 652 -1.78 -25.94 -29.32
C GLY A 652 -2.64 -27.17 -29.62
N ASP A 653 -2.26 -28.36 -29.16
CA ASP A 653 -3.07 -29.58 -29.32
C ASP A 653 -4.44 -29.42 -28.68
N LEU A 654 -4.49 -28.86 -27.47
CA LEU A 654 -5.74 -28.64 -26.76
C LEU A 654 -6.64 -27.65 -27.49
N LEU A 655 -6.14 -26.45 -27.81
CA LEU A 655 -6.91 -25.38 -28.44
C LEU A 655 -7.25 -25.68 -29.90
N SER A 656 -6.56 -26.66 -30.51
CA SER A 656 -6.93 -27.23 -31.81
C SER A 656 -8.22 -28.05 -31.77
N GLN A 657 -8.54 -28.65 -30.61
CA GLN A 657 -9.67 -29.54 -30.42
C GLN A 657 -10.80 -28.91 -29.63
N TYR A 658 -10.49 -27.98 -28.74
CA TYR A 658 -11.45 -27.33 -27.86
C TYR A 658 -11.34 -25.81 -27.95
N ARG A 659 -12.48 -25.13 -27.80
CA ARG A 659 -12.51 -23.69 -27.57
C ARG A 659 -13.47 -23.33 -26.45
N PHE A 660 -13.07 -22.34 -25.65
CA PHE A 660 -13.83 -21.83 -24.51
C PHE A 660 -14.37 -20.47 -24.89
N LEU A 661 -15.68 -20.30 -24.81
CA LEU A 661 -16.37 -19.12 -25.33
C LEU A 661 -17.01 -18.35 -24.18
N ASP A 662 -16.82 -17.03 -24.15
CA ASP A 662 -17.59 -16.15 -23.26
C ASP A 662 -19.04 -15.98 -23.75
N GLU A 663 -19.86 -15.22 -23.01
CA GLU A 663 -21.26 -14.94 -23.39
C GLU A 663 -21.40 -14.21 -24.74
N LYS A 664 -20.36 -13.46 -25.14
CA LYS A 664 -20.28 -12.74 -26.42
C LYS A 664 -19.72 -13.62 -27.54
N LYS A 665 -19.51 -14.92 -27.29
CA LYS A 665 -18.94 -15.92 -28.21
C LYS A 665 -17.49 -15.61 -28.62
N ARG A 666 -16.75 -14.90 -27.78
CA ARG A 666 -15.32 -14.64 -27.97
C ARG A 666 -14.50 -15.76 -27.34
N ILE A 667 -13.38 -16.11 -27.96
CA ILE A 667 -12.54 -17.24 -27.54
C ILE A 667 -11.62 -16.79 -26.41
N LEU A 668 -11.83 -17.37 -25.23
CA LEU A 668 -11.02 -17.14 -24.04
C LEU A 668 -9.70 -17.89 -24.13
N SER A 669 -8.65 -17.28 -23.59
CA SER A 669 -7.32 -17.88 -23.43
C SER A 669 -7.25 -18.76 -22.17
N LEU A 670 -6.09 -19.34 -21.91
CA LEU A 670 -5.77 -20.04 -20.67
C LEU A 670 -4.94 -19.15 -19.75
N THR A 671 -5.15 -19.29 -18.45
CA THR A 671 -4.24 -18.73 -17.44
C THR A 671 -3.00 -19.62 -17.34
N THR A 672 -1.84 -19.00 -17.37
CA THR A 672 -0.53 -19.67 -17.22
C THR A 672 -0.14 -19.78 -15.75
N LEU A 673 0.71 -20.76 -15.40
CA LEU A 673 1.23 -20.88 -14.03
C LEU A 673 2.15 -19.70 -13.66
N LYS A 674 2.93 -19.22 -14.64
CA LYS A 674 3.84 -18.07 -14.50
C LYS A 674 3.13 -16.78 -14.83
N GLU A 675 3.54 -15.71 -14.16
CA GLU A 675 2.89 -14.41 -14.34
C GLU A 675 3.31 -13.81 -15.67
N ASN A 676 2.37 -13.17 -16.37
CA ASN A 676 2.61 -12.50 -17.64
C ASN A 676 3.32 -13.37 -18.70
N ALA A 677 3.33 -14.69 -18.51
CA ALA A 677 3.88 -15.61 -19.49
C ALA A 677 2.96 -15.64 -20.70
N GLU A 678 3.54 -15.38 -21.87
CA GLU A 678 2.84 -15.52 -23.14
C GLU A 678 2.47 -16.98 -23.38
N LEU A 679 1.23 -17.19 -23.81
CA LEU A 679 0.72 -18.51 -24.18
C LEU A 679 1.07 -18.77 -25.65
N ALA A 680 1.77 -19.87 -25.92
CA ALA A 680 2.16 -20.24 -27.28
C ALA A 680 1.66 -21.65 -27.66
N PRO A 681 1.48 -21.96 -28.96
CA PRO A 681 1.04 -23.29 -29.40
C PRO A 681 1.92 -24.44 -28.88
N GLN A 682 3.22 -24.21 -28.77
CA GLN A 682 4.22 -25.16 -28.29
C GLN A 682 4.30 -25.27 -26.76
N THR A 683 3.60 -24.43 -26.01
CA THR A 683 3.61 -24.48 -24.54
C THR A 683 3.15 -25.87 -24.07
N PRO A 684 3.95 -26.60 -23.27
CA PRO A 684 3.53 -27.87 -22.69
C PRO A 684 2.25 -27.72 -21.86
N LEU A 685 1.35 -28.71 -21.89
CA LEU A 685 0.14 -28.66 -21.06
C LEU A 685 0.45 -28.61 -19.56
N ASP A 686 1.56 -29.19 -19.13
CA ASP A 686 1.99 -29.16 -17.73
C ASP A 686 2.28 -27.73 -17.23
N ASP A 687 2.67 -26.81 -18.13
CA ASP A 687 2.95 -25.40 -17.80
C ASP A 687 1.67 -24.54 -17.63
N VAL A 688 0.50 -25.11 -17.91
CA VAL A 688 -0.82 -24.48 -17.75
C VAL A 688 -1.80 -25.32 -16.94
N THR A 689 -1.35 -26.48 -16.45
CA THR A 689 -2.16 -27.37 -15.60
C THR A 689 -1.85 -27.05 -14.15
N PHE A 690 -2.87 -26.62 -13.42
CA PHE A 690 -2.74 -26.26 -12.01
C PHE A 690 -2.54 -27.51 -11.14
N PRO A 691 -2.00 -27.37 -9.91
CA PRO A 691 -1.70 -28.51 -9.03
C PRO A 691 -2.89 -29.43 -8.74
N ASP A 692 -4.11 -28.93 -8.88
CA ASP A 692 -5.36 -29.69 -8.75
C ASP A 692 -5.72 -30.53 -10.00
N GLY A 693 -4.87 -30.52 -11.03
CA GLY A 693 -5.08 -31.25 -12.29
C GLY A 693 -6.07 -30.59 -13.25
N SER A 694 -6.34 -29.30 -13.07
CA SER A 694 -7.29 -28.55 -13.90
C SER A 694 -6.62 -27.42 -14.67
N LEU A 695 -7.32 -26.96 -15.70
CA LEU A 695 -7.00 -25.74 -16.45
C LEU A 695 -7.83 -24.59 -15.88
N ARG A 696 -7.24 -23.39 -15.88
CA ARG A 696 -7.93 -22.13 -15.57
C ARG A 696 -8.15 -21.36 -16.87
N ILE A 697 -9.40 -21.11 -17.21
CA ILE A 697 -9.77 -20.28 -18.37
C ILE A 697 -9.62 -18.81 -17.97
N ALA A 698 -8.98 -18.00 -18.82
CA ALA A 698 -8.77 -16.58 -18.57
C ALA A 698 -10.06 -15.77 -18.79
N GLY A 699 -10.99 -15.86 -17.83
CA GLY A 699 -12.34 -15.30 -17.86
C GLY A 699 -13.42 -16.36 -17.63
N ALA A 700 -14.69 -15.95 -17.57
CA ALA A 700 -15.81 -16.88 -17.36
C ALA A 700 -16.32 -17.46 -18.70
N PRO A 701 -16.12 -18.75 -19.00
CA PRO A 701 -16.71 -19.37 -20.18
C PRO A 701 -18.21 -19.59 -19.98
N ALA A 702 -19.00 -19.25 -20.99
CA ALA A 702 -20.42 -19.57 -21.08
C ALA A 702 -20.67 -20.91 -21.80
N SER A 703 -19.74 -21.34 -22.66
CA SER A 703 -19.82 -22.65 -23.32
C SER A 703 -18.45 -23.19 -23.71
N VAL A 704 -18.36 -24.53 -23.82
CA VAL A 704 -17.21 -25.22 -24.39
C VAL A 704 -17.64 -25.90 -25.69
N GLN A 705 -16.81 -25.79 -26.71
CA GLN A 705 -17.03 -26.46 -27.98
C GLN A 705 -15.86 -27.38 -28.31
N VAL A 706 -16.17 -28.50 -28.95
CA VAL A 706 -15.19 -29.46 -29.45
C VAL A 706 -15.28 -29.51 -30.97
N ILE A 707 -14.14 -29.70 -31.61
CA ILE A 707 -14.07 -29.85 -33.06
C ILE A 707 -14.56 -31.24 -33.45
N SER A 708 -15.57 -31.29 -34.32
CA SER A 708 -15.99 -32.51 -35.01
C SER A 708 -15.41 -32.49 -36.42
N VAL A 709 -14.67 -33.54 -36.77
CA VAL A 709 -14.08 -33.72 -38.09
C VAL A 709 -14.95 -34.69 -38.88
N THR A 710 -15.57 -34.21 -39.96
CA THR A 710 -16.25 -35.07 -40.94
C THR A 710 -15.37 -35.20 -42.19
N PRO A 711 -15.20 -36.41 -42.74
CA PRO A 711 -14.40 -36.65 -43.94
C PRO A 711 -15.16 -36.25 -45.21
N THR A 712 -15.78 -35.07 -45.19
CA THR A 712 -16.42 -34.47 -46.36
C THR A 712 -15.44 -33.44 -46.90
N PRO A 713 -14.80 -33.70 -48.05
CA PRO A 713 -13.89 -32.73 -48.64
C PRO A 713 -14.64 -31.46 -49.02
N ILE A 714 -13.99 -30.32 -48.86
CA ILE A 714 -14.48 -29.03 -49.38
C ILE A 714 -13.53 -28.60 -50.48
N ASP A 715 -14.09 -28.41 -51.67
CA ASP A 715 -13.40 -27.82 -52.81
C ASP A 715 -13.97 -26.42 -53.06
N GLN A 716 -13.09 -25.42 -53.08
CA GLN A 716 -13.42 -24.07 -53.52
C GLN A 716 -12.54 -23.70 -54.70
N SER A 717 -13.13 -23.03 -55.69
CA SER A 717 -12.41 -22.49 -56.84
C SER A 717 -12.64 -21.00 -56.91
N PHE A 718 -11.56 -20.25 -57.11
CA PHE A 718 -11.58 -18.80 -57.22
C PHE A 718 -10.89 -18.39 -58.50
N SER A 719 -11.62 -17.77 -59.42
CA SER A 719 -11.01 -17.14 -60.60
C SER A 719 -10.44 -15.80 -60.19
N VAL A 720 -9.13 -15.64 -60.35
CA VAL A 720 -8.38 -14.44 -60.00
C VAL A 720 -7.62 -13.91 -61.21
N THR A 721 -7.53 -12.59 -61.32
CA THR A 721 -6.72 -11.92 -62.34
C THR A 721 -5.52 -11.30 -61.67
N PHE A 722 -4.32 -11.77 -62.01
CA PHE A 722 -3.08 -11.18 -61.50
C PHE A 722 -2.84 -9.82 -62.15
N PRO A 723 -2.41 -8.81 -61.36
CA PRO A 723 -2.18 -7.46 -61.86
C PRO A 723 -1.04 -7.42 -62.89
N GLU A 724 -1.08 -6.41 -63.74
CA GLU A 724 0.06 -6.07 -64.59
C GLU A 724 1.25 -5.63 -63.74
N LEU A 725 2.45 -5.73 -64.31
CA LEU A 725 3.66 -5.17 -63.69
C LEU A 725 3.41 -3.68 -63.38
N PRO A 726 3.70 -3.21 -62.16
CA PRO A 726 3.61 -1.79 -61.85
C PRO A 726 4.50 -1.03 -62.83
N THR A 727 3.91 -0.27 -63.74
CA THR A 727 4.65 0.67 -64.58
C THR A 727 5.11 1.83 -63.69
N GLU A 728 6.34 2.29 -63.87
CA GLU A 728 7.08 3.32 -63.09
C GLU A 728 6.41 4.72 -62.99
N SER A 729 5.10 4.83 -63.14
CA SER A 729 4.35 6.09 -63.09
C SER A 729 3.18 6.00 -62.11
N ALA A 730 3.51 5.96 -60.81
CA ALA A 730 2.64 6.40 -59.72
C ALA A 730 3.52 6.70 -58.49
N GLU A 731 4.09 7.91 -58.45
CA GLU A 731 4.45 8.60 -57.20
C GLU A 731 3.18 9.02 -56.44
#